data_AF-A0A532DSK4-F1
#
_entry.id   AF-A0A532DSK4-F1
#
_cell.length_a   1.000
_cell.length_b   1.000
_cell.length_c   1.000
_cell.angle_alpha   90.00
_cell.angle_beta   90.00
_cell.angle_gamma   90.00
#
_symmetry.space_group_name_H-M   'P 1'
#
loop_
_entity.id
_entity.type
_entity.pdbx_description
1 polymer ?
#
loop_
_entity_poly.entity_id
_entity_poly.type
_entity_poly.pdbx_seq_one_letter_code
_entity_poly.pdbx_strand_id
1 'polypeptide(L)'
;MRDCLTEAMDLDGLTAVLQRIEAGHIRCVAVETPAPSVFSHEILNANPYAFLDDAPLEERRARAVELRRTLPPDLLGQVGALDPAAIETVQRESWPVVRDADELHDALLTLVWVPEAEVSAWIPFFPSLVETGRVIVLAVQDVQGWVATENSERVRQLLTGGEDWTCNAVVLGWMESIGPMTTIELAERLHLPVPAIEAAMIRLESQGQVLRGQFRAISALSPQHSALSGASGREWCHRRLLARIHRLTIGILRKEVEPVTASDFMRFLMQWQHVVPGSRQHGDAGLMEVIKQLAGFDAAASAWEPQLLRTRMAKYEPELLDRLCLSGVVSWGRLSPHPKLASGSEMSGRCITPTSIAPISIFPREECDWLLAALHRDVAAVGPDPFTLLSSVAQDLRRALQQQGASFFTDLVRITNHLPSEVEQGLWELVAAGLVTADGFDNLRALMDPHRRRAEGGERARRPRHAAGRWSLLRSAESGHLTAVGLCERTAHQLLRRYGVVFRDLLARESIALSWRDLLVQYRRMEMAGEVRGGRFVSGFTGEQFALPEALGGLRALRKSGNLSAGVEVKISACDPLNLAGIVLPGPRIPAVPTNFLILKDGIVVRTVIGRQGETALFAQEQVGARAVQQRP
;
A
#
# COMPACT_ATOMS: atom_id res chain seq x y z
N MET A 1 10.49 6.39 22.52
CA MET A 1 11.95 6.12 22.61
C MET A 1 12.24 4.62 22.48
N ARG A 2 11.54 3.74 23.21
CA ARG A 2 11.67 2.27 23.05
C ARG A 2 11.42 1.82 21.61
N ASP A 3 10.28 2.20 21.01
CA ASP A 3 9.96 1.86 19.62
C ASP A 3 11.03 2.37 18.63
N CYS A 4 11.60 3.56 18.86
CA CYS A 4 12.68 4.10 18.04
C CYS A 4 13.97 3.25 18.12
N LEU A 5 14.32 2.75 19.30
CA LEU A 5 15.56 2.00 19.53
C LEU A 5 15.41 0.51 19.20
N THR A 6 14.26 -0.10 19.47
CA THR A 6 14.04 -1.54 19.32
C THR A 6 13.26 -1.93 18.07
N GLU A 7 12.28 -1.14 17.64
CA GLU A 7 11.50 -1.46 16.42
C GLU A 7 12.07 -0.78 15.17
N ALA A 8 12.48 0.49 15.27
CA ALA A 8 12.95 1.27 14.12
C ALA A 8 14.44 1.10 13.84
N MET A 9 15.29 1.08 14.87
CA MET A 9 16.73 0.89 14.71
C MET A 9 17.20 -0.57 14.91
N ASP A 10 16.40 -1.42 15.56
CA ASP A 10 16.79 -2.77 15.99
C ASP A 10 18.21 -2.80 16.57
N LEU A 11 18.41 -2.00 17.62
CA LEU A 11 19.75 -1.76 18.16
C LEU A 11 20.37 -3.05 18.70
N ASP A 12 19.55 -3.97 19.24
CA ASP A 12 19.98 -5.29 19.68
C ASP A 12 20.44 -6.16 18.50
N GLY A 13 19.69 -6.17 17.39
CA GLY A 13 20.08 -6.86 16.16
C GLY A 13 21.36 -6.28 15.54
N LEU A 14 21.48 -4.95 15.49
CA LEU A 14 22.69 -4.27 15.02
C LEU A 14 23.91 -4.63 15.87
N THR A 15 23.76 -4.62 17.21
CA THR A 15 24.82 -4.98 18.14
C THR A 15 25.27 -6.42 17.93
N ALA A 16 24.32 -7.34 17.76
CA ALA A 16 24.61 -8.75 17.48
C ALA A 16 25.34 -8.95 16.13
N VAL A 17 24.97 -8.20 15.09
CA VAL A 17 25.67 -8.25 13.79
C VAL A 17 27.09 -7.73 13.91
N LEU A 18 27.31 -6.60 14.58
CA LEU A 18 28.65 -6.04 14.79
C LEU A 18 29.54 -7.00 15.59
N GLN A 19 29.02 -7.58 16.68
CA GLN A 19 29.74 -8.59 17.46
C GLN A 19 30.10 -9.83 16.61
N ARG A 20 29.22 -10.26 15.71
CA ARG A 20 29.50 -11.39 14.81
C ARG A 20 30.51 -11.05 13.71
N ILE A 21 30.59 -9.79 13.28
CA ILE A 21 31.65 -9.30 12.38
C ILE A 21 32.99 -9.28 13.14
N GLU A 22 33.03 -8.70 14.34
CA GLU A 22 34.24 -8.67 15.19
C GLU A 22 34.74 -10.07 15.54
N ALA A 23 33.83 -10.99 15.87
CA ALA A 23 34.16 -12.39 16.16
C ALA A 23 34.49 -13.22 14.91
N GLY A 24 34.44 -12.65 13.71
CA GLY A 24 34.76 -13.34 12.44
C GLY A 24 33.72 -14.36 11.97
N HIS A 25 32.54 -14.43 12.60
CA HIS A 25 31.43 -15.29 12.18
C HIS A 25 30.72 -14.78 10.93
N ILE A 26 30.83 -13.49 10.63
CA ILE A 26 30.36 -12.87 9.39
C ILE A 26 31.58 -12.48 8.57
N ARG A 27 31.73 -13.10 7.40
CA ARG A 27 32.80 -12.78 6.45
C ARG A 27 32.35 -11.61 5.57
N CYS A 28 33.02 -10.47 5.69
CA CYS A 28 32.82 -9.33 4.81
C CYS A 28 33.60 -9.51 3.50
N VAL A 29 32.92 -9.38 2.36
CA VAL A 29 33.54 -9.45 1.03
C VAL A 29 33.25 -8.14 0.31
N ALA A 30 34.30 -7.44 -0.12
CA ALA A 30 34.15 -6.27 -0.96
C ALA A 30 33.95 -6.73 -2.41
N VAL A 31 32.88 -6.26 -3.04
CA VAL A 31 32.56 -6.51 -4.46
C VAL A 31 32.46 -5.15 -5.14
N GLU A 32 33.26 -4.93 -6.17
CA GLU A 32 33.16 -3.74 -7.01
C GLU A 32 32.05 -3.93 -8.04
N THR A 33 31.11 -3.01 -8.07
CA THR A 33 30.01 -3.01 -9.03
C THR A 33 30.02 -1.72 -9.86
N PRO A 34 29.69 -1.78 -11.16
CA PRO A 34 29.68 -0.60 -12.04
C PRO A 34 28.59 0.42 -11.69
N ALA A 35 27.58 0.02 -10.93
CA ALA A 35 26.58 0.90 -10.32
C ALA A 35 26.51 0.62 -8.82
N PRO A 36 26.24 1.65 -7.98
CA PRO A 36 26.05 1.44 -6.54
C PRO A 36 24.85 0.51 -6.28
N SER A 37 24.93 -0.27 -5.21
CA SER A 37 23.84 -1.14 -4.80
C SER A 37 22.56 -0.31 -4.54
N VAL A 38 21.38 -0.92 -4.72
CA VAL A 38 20.09 -0.26 -4.43
C VAL A 38 20.01 0.23 -2.98
N PHE A 39 20.76 -0.40 -2.05
CA PHE A 39 20.87 0.02 -0.65
C PHE A 39 21.76 1.23 -0.44
N SER A 40 22.79 1.40 -1.28
CA SER A 40 23.76 2.48 -1.18
C SER A 40 23.39 3.70 -2.02
N HIS A 41 22.53 3.51 -3.03
CA HIS A 41 22.21 4.54 -4.02
C HIS A 41 21.64 5.82 -3.38
N GLU A 42 20.70 5.70 -2.45
CA GLU A 42 20.12 6.88 -1.78
C GLU A 42 21.07 7.53 -0.78
N ILE A 43 21.98 6.77 -0.17
CA ILE A 43 22.97 7.31 0.78
C ILE A 43 24.04 8.11 0.01
N LEU A 44 24.48 7.59 -1.14
CA LEU A 44 25.51 8.20 -1.97
C LEU A 44 24.99 9.39 -2.80
N ASN A 45 23.72 9.34 -3.21
CA ASN A 45 23.07 10.38 -4.01
C ASN A 45 22.08 11.23 -3.20
N ALA A 46 22.16 11.19 -1.87
CA ALA A 46 21.30 12.00 -1.01
C ALA A 46 21.50 13.48 -1.34
N ASN A 47 20.44 14.15 -1.80
CA ASN A 47 20.50 15.59 -2.03
C ASN A 47 20.77 16.32 -0.70
N PRO A 48 21.46 17.48 -0.72
CA PRO A 48 21.85 18.21 0.49
C PRO A 48 20.70 18.53 1.47
N TYR A 49 19.46 18.58 0.98
CA TYR A 49 18.24 18.86 1.75
C TYR A 49 17.53 17.61 2.28
N ALA A 50 17.95 16.38 1.93
CA ALA A 50 17.34 15.15 2.43
C ALA A 50 17.42 14.99 3.96
N PHE A 51 18.39 15.65 4.59
CA PHE A 51 18.58 15.69 6.05
C PHE A 51 17.68 16.71 6.77
N LEU A 52 16.88 17.48 6.02
CA LEU A 52 15.96 18.49 6.57
C LEU A 52 14.51 17.96 6.69
N ASP A 53 14.27 16.68 6.38
CA ASP A 53 12.93 16.07 6.41
C ASP A 53 12.58 15.50 7.79
N ASP A 54 11.63 16.13 8.46
CA ASP A 54 11.06 15.69 9.75
C ASP A 54 9.99 14.59 9.59
N ALA A 55 9.79 14.02 8.39
CA ALA A 55 8.80 12.97 8.16
C ALA A 55 9.09 11.68 8.97
N PRO A 56 8.03 11.02 9.48
CA PRO A 56 8.13 9.66 10.00
C PRO A 56 8.83 8.74 8.99
N LEU A 57 9.63 7.79 9.48
CA LEU A 57 10.43 6.90 8.64
C LEU A 57 9.58 6.11 7.64
N GLU A 58 8.36 5.74 8.03
CA GLU A 58 7.43 4.98 7.20
C GLU A 58 6.97 5.78 5.98
N GLU A 59 6.78 7.09 6.10
CA GLU A 59 6.44 7.97 4.97
C GLU A 59 7.65 8.16 4.04
N ARG A 60 8.85 8.27 4.60
CA ARG A 60 10.09 8.36 3.82
C ARG A 60 10.32 7.10 2.99
N ARG A 61 10.08 5.93 3.59
CA ARG A 61 10.20 4.62 2.90
C ARG A 61 9.20 4.47 1.76
N ALA A 62 7.94 4.85 1.97
CA ALA A 62 6.93 4.83 0.91
C ALA A 62 7.35 5.63 -0.34
N ARG A 63 7.92 6.83 -0.12
CA ARG A 63 8.38 7.74 -1.18
C ARG A 63 9.64 7.22 -1.87
N ALA A 64 10.61 6.71 -1.11
CA ALA A 64 11.88 6.19 -1.62
C ALA A 64 11.69 5.10 -2.69
N VAL A 65 10.67 4.25 -2.54
CA VAL A 65 10.42 3.17 -3.52
C VAL A 65 9.89 3.73 -4.85
N GLU A 66 9.29 4.94 -4.93
CA GLU A 66 8.77 5.51 -6.20
C GLU A 66 9.94 5.85 -7.13
N LEU A 67 11.08 6.25 -6.57
CA LEU A 67 12.32 6.51 -7.29
C LEU A 67 13.00 5.25 -7.84
N ARG A 68 12.75 4.07 -7.25
CA ARG A 68 13.52 2.83 -7.53
C ARG A 68 13.06 2.05 -8.78
N ARG A 69 11.88 2.32 -9.34
CA ARG A 69 11.32 1.52 -10.45
C ARG A 69 11.54 2.09 -11.85
N THR A 70 12.08 3.30 -11.99
CA THR A 70 12.27 3.94 -13.31
C THR A 70 13.47 4.88 -13.31
N LEU A 71 14.69 4.36 -13.51
CA LEU A 71 15.84 5.22 -13.81
C LEU A 71 16.65 4.63 -14.98
N PRO A 72 16.33 5.03 -16.22
CA PRO A 72 17.32 5.13 -17.28
C PRO A 72 18.51 6.00 -16.81
N PRO A 73 19.74 5.72 -17.28
CA PRO A 73 20.94 6.48 -16.89
C PRO A 73 20.84 8.00 -17.14
N ASP A 74 19.98 8.44 -18.06
CA ASP A 74 19.76 9.86 -18.38
C ASP A 74 18.97 10.64 -17.31
N LEU A 75 18.32 9.92 -16.38
CA LEU A 75 17.48 10.50 -15.31
C LEU A 75 18.21 10.58 -13.95
N LEU A 76 19.47 10.15 -13.86
CA LEU A 76 20.29 10.22 -12.64
C LEU A 76 20.44 11.65 -12.06
N GLY A 77 20.26 12.68 -12.89
CA GLY A 77 20.26 14.09 -12.47
C GLY A 77 18.90 14.66 -12.03
N GLN A 78 17.80 13.90 -12.15
CA GLN A 78 16.43 14.34 -11.77
C GLN A 78 15.97 13.72 -10.45
N VAL A 79 16.80 12.85 -9.86
CA VAL A 79 16.51 12.16 -8.60
C VAL A 79 16.45 13.18 -7.46
N GLY A 80 15.23 13.51 -7.04
CA GLY A 80 14.94 14.45 -5.96
C GLY A 80 14.69 15.90 -6.39
N ALA A 81 14.51 16.19 -7.69
CA ALA A 81 14.11 17.52 -8.15
C ALA A 81 12.89 18.04 -7.36
N LEU A 82 12.95 19.30 -6.95
CA LEU A 82 11.86 19.93 -6.20
C LEU A 82 10.64 20.10 -7.11
N ASP A 83 9.45 20.03 -6.53
CA ASP A 83 8.22 20.22 -7.30
C ASP A 83 8.19 21.65 -7.90
N PRO A 84 8.00 21.80 -9.23
CA PRO A 84 8.03 23.12 -9.88
C PRO A 84 6.98 24.08 -9.32
N ALA A 85 5.79 23.60 -8.95
CA ALA A 85 4.74 24.44 -8.38
C ALA A 85 5.09 24.88 -6.95
N ALA A 86 5.80 24.05 -6.18
CA ALA A 86 6.35 24.46 -4.90
C ALA A 86 7.42 25.54 -5.04
N ILE A 87 8.31 25.43 -6.05
CA ILE A 87 9.31 26.47 -6.35
C ILE A 87 8.61 27.79 -6.69
N GLU A 88 7.66 27.78 -7.62
CA GLU A 88 6.93 28.97 -8.07
C GLU A 88 6.17 29.64 -6.92
N THR A 89 5.51 28.83 -6.07
CA THR A 89 4.77 29.34 -4.91
C THR A 89 5.70 30.09 -3.95
N VAL A 90 6.87 29.50 -3.61
CA VAL A 90 7.82 30.15 -2.71
C VAL A 90 8.46 31.37 -3.35
N GLN A 91 8.78 31.33 -4.64
CA GLN A 91 9.31 32.49 -5.37
C GLN A 91 8.34 33.67 -5.29
N ARG A 92 7.06 33.43 -5.62
CA ARG A 92 6.02 34.47 -5.56
C ARG A 92 5.80 35.01 -4.14
N GLU A 93 5.83 34.15 -3.12
CA GLU A 93 5.61 34.54 -1.72
C GLU A 93 6.82 35.19 -1.05
N SER A 94 8.03 35.02 -1.61
CA SER A 94 9.27 35.57 -1.05
C SER A 94 9.70 36.86 -1.74
N TRP A 95 9.18 37.13 -2.95
CA TRP A 95 9.37 38.41 -3.61
C TRP A 95 8.68 39.54 -2.82
N PRO A 96 9.32 40.70 -2.60
CA PRO A 96 8.73 41.80 -1.88
C PRO A 96 7.40 42.26 -2.48
N VAL A 97 6.36 42.32 -1.65
CA VAL A 97 5.06 42.89 -2.02
C VAL A 97 5.03 44.33 -1.52
N VAL A 98 5.02 45.28 -2.46
CA VAL A 98 5.06 46.71 -2.18
C VAL A 98 3.67 47.30 -2.39
N ARG A 99 3.07 47.86 -1.33
CA ARG A 99 1.74 48.47 -1.36
C ARG A 99 1.77 49.98 -1.16
N ASP A 100 2.84 50.49 -0.56
CA ASP A 100 3.06 51.91 -0.32
C ASP A 100 4.56 52.27 -0.48
N ALA A 101 4.86 53.56 -0.30
CA ALA A 101 6.21 54.09 -0.42
C ALA A 101 7.15 53.60 0.69
N ASP A 102 6.64 53.31 1.89
CA ASP A 102 7.47 52.87 3.01
C ASP A 102 7.91 51.42 2.83
N GLU A 103 6.99 50.54 2.40
CA GLU A 103 7.30 49.14 2.03
C GLU A 103 8.30 49.06 0.85
N LEU A 104 8.25 50.01 -0.09
CA LEU A 104 9.23 50.11 -1.17
C LEU A 104 10.64 50.45 -0.64
N HIS A 105 10.74 51.38 0.30
CA HIS A 105 12.03 51.74 0.90
C HIS A 105 12.64 50.56 1.66
N ASP A 106 11.84 49.83 2.43
CA ASP A 106 12.26 48.62 3.15
C ASP A 106 12.72 47.51 2.19
N ALA A 107 12.02 47.33 1.05
CA ALA A 107 12.43 46.40 0.00
C ALA A 107 13.79 46.77 -0.61
N LEU A 108 14.05 48.07 -0.84
CA LEU A 108 15.33 48.56 -1.35
C LEU A 108 16.47 48.41 -0.32
N LEU A 109 16.18 48.54 0.98
CA LEU A 109 17.15 48.27 2.03
C LEU A 109 17.55 46.79 2.10
N THR A 110 16.60 45.89 1.81
CA THR A 110 16.81 44.44 1.78
C THR A 110 17.57 44.00 0.52
N LEU A 111 17.13 44.44 -0.66
CA LEU A 111 17.75 44.06 -1.94
C LEU A 111 19.05 44.80 -2.23
N VAL A 112 19.27 45.96 -1.58
CA VAL A 112 20.42 46.87 -1.68
C VAL A 112 20.58 47.52 -3.06
N TRP A 113 20.40 46.78 -4.15
CA TRP A 113 20.50 47.27 -5.54
C TRP A 113 19.40 46.63 -6.39
N VAL A 114 18.67 47.44 -7.16
CA VAL A 114 17.61 46.94 -8.06
C VAL A 114 17.69 47.63 -9.42
N PRO A 115 18.01 46.90 -10.52
CA PRO A 115 17.99 47.45 -11.88
C PRO A 115 16.59 47.85 -12.34
N GLU A 116 16.49 48.85 -13.21
CA GLU A 116 15.21 49.43 -13.66
C GLU A 116 14.25 48.39 -14.28
N ALA A 117 14.79 47.39 -15.00
CA ALA A 117 14.01 46.35 -15.67
C ALA A 117 13.16 45.50 -14.71
N GLU A 118 13.57 45.41 -13.44
CA GLU A 118 13.00 44.51 -12.44
C GLU A 118 11.88 45.15 -11.61
N VAL A 119 11.63 46.45 -11.81
CA VAL A 119 10.81 47.29 -10.92
C VAL A 119 9.59 47.91 -11.57
N SER A 120 9.19 47.39 -12.74
CA SER A 120 8.03 47.88 -13.50
C SER A 120 6.74 48.00 -12.68
N ALA A 121 6.54 47.12 -11.69
CA ALA A 121 5.38 47.13 -10.80
C ALA A 121 5.46 48.20 -9.68
N TRP A 122 6.65 48.69 -9.32
CA TRP A 122 6.85 49.65 -8.23
C TRP A 122 6.98 51.10 -8.72
N ILE A 123 6.97 51.32 -10.04
CA ILE A 123 7.03 52.65 -10.71
C ILE A 123 6.17 53.73 -10.02
N PRO A 124 4.90 53.47 -9.62
CA PRO A 124 4.04 54.51 -9.04
C PRO A 124 4.54 55.10 -7.71
N PHE A 125 5.34 54.37 -6.95
CA PHE A 125 5.75 54.77 -5.59
C PHE A 125 7.09 55.52 -5.55
N PHE A 126 7.91 55.40 -6.60
CA PHE A 126 9.22 56.06 -6.68
C PHE A 126 9.19 57.59 -6.62
N PRO A 127 8.28 58.32 -7.30
CA PRO A 127 8.30 59.79 -7.31
C PRO A 127 8.22 60.38 -5.90
N SER A 128 7.37 59.83 -5.03
CA SER A 128 7.21 60.29 -3.65
C SER A 128 8.48 60.05 -2.79
N LEU A 129 9.20 58.96 -3.06
CA LEU A 129 10.45 58.63 -2.36
C LEU A 129 11.64 59.48 -2.82
N VAL A 130 11.65 59.86 -4.09
CA VAL A 130 12.65 60.78 -4.63
C VAL A 130 12.43 62.19 -4.07
N GLU A 131 11.19 62.68 -4.02
CA GLU A 131 10.85 63.98 -3.41
C GLU A 131 11.23 64.05 -1.93
N THR A 132 11.05 62.95 -1.19
CA THR A 132 11.44 62.88 0.23
C THR A 132 12.93 62.59 0.44
N GLY A 133 13.71 62.41 -0.63
CA GLY A 133 15.15 62.16 -0.57
C GLY A 133 15.53 60.80 0.01
N ARG A 134 14.61 59.83 -0.02
CA ARG A 134 14.83 58.47 0.52
C ARG A 134 15.39 57.51 -0.51
N VAL A 135 15.10 57.72 -1.80
CA VAL A 135 15.59 56.88 -2.90
C VAL A 135 16.33 57.71 -3.94
N ILE A 136 17.41 57.16 -4.49
CA ILE A 136 18.22 57.78 -5.55
C ILE A 136 18.26 56.86 -6.77
N VAL A 137 18.16 57.45 -7.96
CA VAL A 137 18.48 56.78 -9.23
C VAL A 137 19.99 56.83 -9.42
N LEU A 138 20.64 55.68 -9.49
CA LEU A 138 22.04 55.57 -9.87
C LEU A 138 22.13 55.15 -11.33
N ALA A 139 22.82 55.96 -12.12
CA ALA A 139 23.24 55.63 -13.47
C ALA A 139 24.78 55.56 -13.47
N VAL A 140 25.33 54.36 -13.61
CA VAL A 140 26.78 54.14 -13.70
C VAL A 140 27.05 53.33 -14.96
N GLN A 141 27.87 53.90 -15.86
CA GLN A 141 28.09 53.38 -17.21
C GLN A 141 26.75 53.24 -17.97
N ASP A 142 26.39 52.03 -18.43
CA ASP A 142 25.16 51.71 -19.16
C ASP A 142 24.08 51.08 -18.26
N VAL A 143 24.30 51.02 -16.94
CA VAL A 143 23.36 50.40 -16.00
C VAL A 143 22.63 51.49 -15.21
N GLN A 144 21.30 51.48 -15.30
CA GLN A 144 20.42 52.33 -14.50
C GLN A 144 19.62 51.49 -13.50
N GLY A 145 19.54 51.97 -12.26
CA GLY A 145 18.83 51.29 -11.20
C GLY A 145 18.54 52.18 -10.00
N TRP A 146 17.80 51.61 -9.07
CA TRP A 146 17.28 52.27 -7.88
C TRP A 146 18.00 51.77 -6.63
N VAL A 147 18.31 52.70 -5.74
CA VAL A 147 18.98 52.42 -4.47
C VAL A 147 18.41 53.29 -3.34
N ALA A 148 18.35 52.74 -2.13
CA ALA A 148 18.09 53.53 -0.93
C ALA A 148 19.25 54.52 -0.69
N THR A 149 18.95 55.74 -0.28
CA THR A 149 19.95 56.81 -0.13
C THR A 149 21.10 56.41 0.80
N GLU A 150 20.80 55.63 1.84
CA GLU A 150 21.72 55.07 2.82
C GLU A 150 22.79 54.14 2.21
N ASN A 151 22.45 53.46 1.11
CA ASN A 151 23.33 52.50 0.43
C ASN A 151 23.94 53.07 -0.87
N SER A 152 23.61 54.32 -1.24
CA SER A 152 23.98 54.92 -2.53
C SER A 152 25.50 54.96 -2.79
N GLU A 153 26.30 55.29 -1.78
CA GLU A 153 27.77 55.34 -1.92
C GLU A 153 28.38 53.95 -2.04
N ARG A 154 27.88 52.98 -1.26
CA ARG A 154 28.31 51.58 -1.27
C ARG A 154 28.04 50.91 -2.60
N VAL A 155 26.84 51.10 -3.15
CA VAL A 155 26.45 50.53 -4.45
C VAL A 155 27.19 51.20 -5.60
N ARG A 156 27.43 52.52 -5.53
CA ARG A 156 28.26 53.21 -6.52
C ARG A 156 29.67 52.64 -6.58
N GLN A 157 30.28 52.36 -5.43
CA GLN A 157 31.59 51.71 -5.37
C GLN A 157 31.55 50.31 -6.00
N LEU A 158 30.55 49.49 -5.65
CA LEU A 158 30.34 48.15 -6.24
C LEU A 158 30.30 48.19 -7.78
N LEU A 159 29.48 49.09 -8.37
CA LEU A 159 29.33 49.22 -9.83
C LEU A 159 30.62 49.70 -10.52
N THR A 160 31.48 50.42 -9.82
CA THR A 160 32.80 50.86 -10.32
C THR A 160 33.93 49.84 -10.08
N GLY A 161 33.61 48.64 -9.58
CA GLY A 161 34.58 47.57 -9.30
C GLY A 161 35.16 47.58 -7.88
N GLY A 162 34.45 48.18 -6.93
CA GLY A 162 34.80 48.27 -5.51
C GLY A 162 34.29 47.11 -4.64
N GLU A 163 34.49 47.27 -3.33
CA GLU A 163 34.55 46.26 -2.24
C GLU A 163 33.61 45.02 -2.30
N ASP A 164 34.22 43.83 -2.09
CA ASP A 164 33.59 42.49 -2.07
C ASP A 164 32.38 42.33 -1.13
N TRP A 165 32.33 43.06 -0.01
CA TRP A 165 31.30 42.85 1.01
C TRP A 165 29.93 43.46 0.62
N THR A 166 29.92 44.53 -0.17
CA THR A 166 28.66 45.11 -0.69
C THR A 166 28.04 44.15 -1.71
N CYS A 167 28.87 43.49 -2.53
CA CYS A 167 28.42 42.42 -3.42
C CYS A 167 27.75 41.28 -2.63
N ASN A 168 28.34 40.86 -1.51
CA ASN A 168 27.74 39.83 -0.65
C ASN A 168 26.37 40.25 -0.12
N ALA A 169 26.19 41.51 0.28
CA ALA A 169 24.90 42.02 0.78
C ALA A 169 23.83 42.05 -0.30
N VAL A 170 24.16 42.51 -1.52
CA VAL A 170 23.25 42.47 -2.68
C VAL A 170 22.88 41.03 -3.01
N VAL A 171 23.87 40.15 -3.17
CA VAL A 171 23.62 38.74 -3.50
C VAL A 171 22.77 38.07 -2.42
N LEU A 172 23.03 38.31 -1.13
CA LEU A 172 22.22 37.76 -0.06
C LEU A 172 20.77 38.25 -0.10
N GLY A 173 20.54 39.56 -0.19
CA GLY A 173 19.19 40.13 -0.23
C GLY A 173 18.36 39.61 -1.40
N TRP A 174 19.00 39.45 -2.56
CA TRP A 174 18.39 38.81 -3.72
C TRP A 174 18.12 37.32 -3.48
N MET A 175 19.09 36.55 -2.98
CA MET A 175 18.91 35.12 -2.69
C MET A 175 17.85 34.83 -1.62
N GLU A 176 17.59 35.77 -0.70
CA GLU A 176 16.48 35.68 0.26
C GLU A 176 15.10 35.93 -0.35
N SER A 177 15.07 36.57 -1.52
CA SER A 177 13.86 37.00 -2.22
C SER A 177 13.57 36.18 -3.48
N ILE A 178 14.57 35.49 -4.02
CA ILE A 178 14.47 34.67 -5.24
C ILE A 178 14.71 33.19 -4.94
N GLY A 179 14.10 32.32 -5.76
CA GLY A 179 14.28 30.86 -5.66
C GLY A 179 15.60 30.37 -6.27
N PRO A 180 15.69 29.08 -6.64
CA PRO A 180 16.87 28.52 -7.29
C PRO A 180 17.27 29.29 -8.56
N MET A 181 18.54 29.69 -8.64
CA MET A 181 19.09 30.46 -9.76
C MET A 181 20.57 30.12 -10.01
N THR A 182 21.02 30.24 -11.25
CA THR A 182 22.44 30.08 -11.62
C THR A 182 23.22 31.39 -11.44
N THR A 183 24.55 31.29 -11.31
CA THR A 183 25.43 32.46 -11.22
C THR A 183 25.28 33.39 -12.44
N ILE A 184 25.08 32.82 -13.64
CA ILE A 184 24.96 33.57 -14.90
C ILE A 184 23.64 34.35 -14.93
N GLU A 185 22.52 33.68 -14.61
CA GLU A 185 21.20 34.33 -14.56
C GLU A 185 21.19 35.52 -13.57
N LEU A 186 21.80 35.36 -12.40
CA LEU A 186 21.86 36.45 -11.41
C LEU A 186 22.78 37.59 -11.86
N ALA A 187 23.89 37.28 -12.55
CA ALA A 187 24.81 38.28 -13.08
C ALA A 187 24.18 39.15 -14.16
N GLU A 188 23.46 38.52 -15.09
CA GLU A 188 22.69 39.23 -16.12
C GLU A 188 21.62 40.10 -15.49
N ARG A 189 20.91 39.59 -14.49
CA ARG A 189 19.81 40.29 -13.82
C ARG A 189 20.26 41.50 -13.01
N LEU A 190 21.42 41.43 -12.36
CA LEU A 190 21.98 42.53 -11.55
C LEU A 190 22.87 43.48 -12.34
N HIS A 191 23.23 43.13 -13.57
CA HIS A 191 24.27 43.76 -14.39
C HIS A 191 25.63 43.85 -13.67
N LEU A 192 26.01 42.78 -12.98
CA LEU A 192 27.28 42.65 -12.24
C LEU A 192 28.17 41.57 -12.88
N PRO A 193 29.51 41.67 -12.75
CA PRO A 193 30.41 40.69 -13.34
C PRO A 193 30.28 39.32 -12.67
N VAL A 194 30.20 38.25 -13.49
CA VAL A 194 30.06 36.85 -13.03
C VAL A 194 31.09 36.46 -11.95
N PRO A 195 32.39 36.82 -12.05
CA PRO A 195 33.37 36.46 -11.02
C PRO A 195 33.07 37.07 -9.63
N ALA A 196 32.48 38.27 -9.58
CA ALA A 196 32.14 38.91 -8.32
C ALA A 196 30.97 38.19 -7.62
N ILE A 197 29.97 37.76 -8.38
CA ILE A 197 28.84 36.99 -7.85
C ILE A 197 29.28 35.58 -7.45
N GLU A 198 30.14 34.93 -8.23
CA GLU A 198 30.67 33.61 -7.88
C GLU A 198 31.46 33.66 -6.56
N ALA A 199 32.34 34.66 -6.40
CA ALA A 199 33.06 34.89 -5.16
C ALA A 199 32.11 35.13 -3.96
N ALA A 200 31.04 35.91 -4.16
CA ALA A 200 30.03 36.16 -3.13
C ALA A 200 29.26 34.88 -2.76
N MET A 201 28.83 34.08 -3.73
CA MET A 201 28.15 32.80 -3.50
C MET A 201 29.01 31.82 -2.71
N ILE A 202 30.30 31.70 -3.05
CA ILE A 202 31.23 30.82 -2.34
C ILE A 202 31.39 31.27 -0.87
N ARG A 203 31.50 32.58 -0.62
CA ARG A 203 31.55 33.12 0.76
C ARG A 203 30.25 32.83 1.52
N LEU A 204 29.10 33.05 0.91
CA LEU A 204 27.79 32.77 1.53
C LEU A 204 27.55 31.28 1.77
N GLU A 205 28.08 30.40 0.90
CA GLU A 205 28.10 28.94 1.11
C GLU A 205 28.93 28.57 2.33
N SER A 206 30.13 29.17 2.48
CA SER A 206 30.99 28.92 3.64
C SER A 206 30.35 29.34 4.98
N GLN A 207 29.45 30.31 4.93
CA GLN A 207 28.63 30.77 6.08
C GLN A 207 27.35 29.94 6.26
N GLY A 208 27.04 29.02 5.36
CA GLY A 208 25.85 28.16 5.41
C GLY A 208 24.53 28.86 5.04
N GLN A 209 24.59 30.05 4.45
CA GLN A 209 23.39 30.81 4.07
C GLN A 209 22.81 30.35 2.73
N VAL A 210 23.68 30.03 1.77
CA VAL A 210 23.29 29.57 0.43
C VAL A 210 23.84 28.16 0.20
N LEU A 211 23.07 27.33 -0.51
CA LEU A 211 23.45 25.96 -0.83
C LEU A 211 23.52 25.78 -2.35
N ARG A 212 24.55 25.06 -2.81
CA ARG A 212 24.71 24.66 -4.21
C ARG A 212 24.02 23.32 -4.50
N GLY A 213 23.42 23.19 -5.67
CA GLY A 213 22.79 21.94 -6.11
C GLY A 213 22.15 22.04 -7.49
N GLN A 214 21.37 21.02 -7.84
CA GLN A 214 20.44 21.05 -8.97
C GLN A 214 19.03 20.98 -8.39
N PHE A 215 18.24 22.04 -8.52
CA PHE A 215 16.93 22.16 -7.87
C PHE A 215 15.78 22.17 -8.88
N ARG A 216 15.96 22.84 -10.03
CA ARG A 216 15.01 22.82 -11.16
C ARG A 216 15.29 21.65 -12.11
N ALA A 217 14.22 21.11 -12.71
CA ALA A 217 14.33 20.11 -13.76
C ALA A 217 14.95 20.72 -15.03
N ILE A 218 15.77 19.94 -15.75
CA ILE A 218 16.54 20.39 -16.91
C ILE A 218 15.64 20.95 -18.03
N SER A 219 14.40 20.46 -18.14
CA SER A 219 13.40 20.93 -19.11
C SER A 219 12.81 22.31 -18.82
N ALA A 220 13.01 22.86 -17.63
CA ALA A 220 12.53 24.20 -17.23
C ALA A 220 13.57 25.31 -17.46
N LEU A 221 14.78 24.96 -17.89
CA LEU A 221 15.82 25.94 -18.25
C LEU A 221 15.53 26.50 -19.64
N SER A 222 15.56 27.82 -19.78
CA SER A 222 15.30 28.51 -21.05
C SER A 222 16.16 27.95 -22.19
N PRO A 223 15.57 27.60 -23.36
CA PRO A 223 16.30 26.97 -24.47
C PRO A 223 17.41 27.83 -25.07
N GLN A 224 17.49 29.11 -24.71
CA GLN A 224 18.50 30.05 -25.19
C GLN A 224 19.88 29.89 -24.51
N HIS A 225 19.99 29.12 -23.42
CA HIS A 225 21.27 28.92 -22.70
C HIS A 225 21.80 27.49 -22.76
N SER A 226 21.04 26.57 -23.36
CA SER A 226 21.36 25.13 -23.34
C SER A 226 22.37 24.70 -24.41
N ALA A 227 22.71 25.56 -25.39
CA ALA A 227 23.51 25.17 -26.54
C ALA A 227 25.02 25.44 -26.41
N LEU A 228 25.47 26.19 -25.40
CA LEU A 228 26.88 26.64 -25.29
C LEU A 228 27.57 26.29 -23.97
N SER A 229 26.88 25.69 -22.99
CA SER A 229 27.49 25.26 -21.73
C SER A 229 27.24 23.77 -21.50
N GLY A 230 28.24 22.94 -21.81
CA GLY A 230 28.30 21.51 -21.48
C GLY A 230 28.45 21.22 -19.97
N ALA A 231 27.99 22.14 -19.12
CA ALA A 231 27.89 21.96 -17.68
C ALA A 231 26.46 22.31 -17.30
N SER A 232 25.68 21.33 -16.85
CA SER A 232 24.47 21.56 -16.06
C SER A 232 24.82 22.58 -14.98
N GLY A 233 24.37 23.82 -15.16
CA GLY A 233 24.81 24.94 -14.35
C GLY A 233 24.43 24.70 -12.89
N ARG A 234 25.42 24.67 -12.00
CA ARG A 234 25.18 24.58 -10.55
C ARG A 234 24.27 25.73 -10.13
N GLU A 235 23.13 25.38 -9.55
CA GLU A 235 22.17 26.34 -9.02
C GLU A 235 22.49 26.63 -7.56
N TRP A 236 22.14 27.85 -7.16
CA TRP A 236 22.26 28.33 -5.79
C TRP A 236 20.86 28.61 -5.26
N CYS A 237 20.63 28.30 -3.98
CA CYS A 237 19.38 28.64 -3.31
C CYS A 237 19.64 28.97 -1.84
N HIS A 238 18.98 30.02 -1.33
CA HIS A 238 19.08 30.35 0.09
C HIS A 238 18.48 29.23 0.96
N ARG A 239 19.18 28.88 2.04
CA ARG A 239 18.85 27.73 2.90
C ARG A 239 17.41 27.78 3.42
N ARG A 240 16.92 28.95 3.82
CA ARG A 240 15.55 29.12 4.36
C ARG A 240 14.49 28.87 3.29
N LEU A 241 14.70 29.39 2.08
CA LEU A 241 13.79 29.21 0.95
C LEU A 241 13.82 27.75 0.48
N LEU A 242 15.01 27.17 0.35
CA LEU A 242 15.17 25.77 0.00
C LEU A 242 14.44 24.86 1.00
N ALA A 243 14.58 25.10 2.30
CA ALA A 243 13.85 24.37 3.34
C ALA A 243 12.33 24.56 3.25
N ARG A 244 11.84 25.73 2.82
CA ARG A 244 10.40 25.99 2.61
C ARG A 244 9.89 25.30 1.35
N ILE A 245 10.59 25.39 0.23
CA ILE A 245 10.27 24.69 -1.03
C ILE A 245 10.25 23.19 -0.74
N HIS A 246 11.27 22.66 -0.07
CA HIS A 246 11.34 21.25 0.30
C HIS A 246 10.16 20.84 1.19
N ARG A 247 9.82 21.63 2.23
CA ARG A 247 8.63 21.37 3.07
C ARG A 247 7.32 21.40 2.28
N LEU A 248 7.17 22.30 1.31
CA LEU A 248 5.98 22.37 0.45
C LEU A 248 5.91 21.21 -0.53
N THR A 249 7.02 20.86 -1.19
CA THR A 249 7.16 19.66 -2.02
C THR A 249 6.80 18.42 -1.22
N ILE A 250 7.34 18.27 0.00
CA ILE A 250 6.96 17.20 0.93
C ILE A 250 5.47 17.29 1.28
N GLY A 251 4.92 18.48 1.53
CA GLY A 251 3.50 18.68 1.83
C GLY A 251 2.57 18.25 0.70
N ILE A 252 2.96 18.52 -0.55
CA ILE A 252 2.24 18.10 -1.76
C ILE A 252 2.31 16.57 -1.86
N LEU A 253 3.51 16.00 -1.76
CA LEU A 253 3.71 14.54 -1.74
C LEU A 253 3.02 13.86 -0.53
N ARG A 254 2.92 14.54 0.62
CA ARG A 254 2.18 14.08 1.81
C ARG A 254 0.69 14.02 1.53
N LYS A 255 0.13 15.04 0.86
CA LYS A 255 -1.29 15.00 0.45
C LYS A 255 -1.57 13.81 -0.49
N GLU A 256 -0.60 13.41 -1.31
CA GLU A 256 -0.70 12.25 -2.19
C GLU A 256 -0.57 10.89 -1.47
N VAL A 257 0.07 10.86 -0.28
CA VAL A 257 0.31 9.67 0.56
C VAL A 257 -0.53 9.70 1.85
N GLU A 258 -1.42 10.68 2.01
CA GLU A 258 -2.20 10.83 3.24
C GLU A 258 -3.06 9.58 3.46
N PRO A 259 -3.00 8.97 4.67
CA PRO A 259 -3.69 7.73 4.94
C PRO A 259 -5.21 7.91 4.79
N VAL A 260 -5.85 6.95 4.12
CA VAL A 260 -7.30 6.90 3.98
C VAL A 260 -7.97 6.52 5.29
N THR A 261 -9.24 6.86 5.45
CA THR A 261 -10.04 6.40 6.61
C THR A 261 -10.35 4.90 6.50
N ALA A 262 -10.67 4.25 7.62
CA ALA A 262 -11.13 2.86 7.61
C ALA A 262 -12.38 2.65 6.71
N SER A 263 -13.29 3.64 6.66
CA SER A 263 -14.45 3.61 5.76
C SER A 263 -14.06 3.69 4.28
N ASP A 264 -13.11 4.56 3.93
CA ASP A 264 -12.62 4.67 2.55
C ASP A 264 -11.87 3.40 2.12
N PHE A 265 -11.09 2.81 3.04
CA PHE A 265 -10.45 1.53 2.81
C PHE A 265 -11.48 0.42 2.57
N MET A 266 -12.59 0.39 3.31
CA MET A 266 -13.68 -0.55 3.03
C MET A 266 -14.38 -0.31 1.70
N ARG A 267 -14.58 0.95 1.29
CA ARG A 267 -15.09 1.26 -0.07
C ARG A 267 -14.15 0.71 -1.14
N PHE A 268 -12.85 0.94 -0.97
CA PHE A 268 -11.83 0.39 -1.84
C PHE A 268 -11.88 -1.14 -1.88
N LEU A 269 -11.92 -1.82 -0.73
CA LEU A 269 -11.98 -3.28 -0.67
C LEU A 269 -13.22 -3.86 -1.37
N MET A 270 -14.39 -3.23 -1.23
CA MET A 270 -15.61 -3.66 -1.93
C MET A 270 -15.49 -3.55 -3.45
N GLN A 271 -14.76 -2.54 -3.96
CA GLN A 271 -14.47 -2.40 -5.38
C GLN A 271 -13.36 -3.38 -5.82
N TRP A 272 -12.29 -3.50 -5.03
CA TRP A 272 -11.14 -4.37 -5.27
C TRP A 272 -11.53 -5.85 -5.35
N GLN A 273 -12.49 -6.28 -4.52
CA GLN A 273 -13.02 -7.64 -4.53
C GLN A 273 -14.31 -7.80 -5.32
N HIS A 274 -14.61 -6.88 -6.25
CA HIS A 274 -15.69 -7.01 -7.22
C HIS A 274 -17.13 -7.08 -6.65
N VAL A 275 -17.36 -6.65 -5.41
CA VAL A 275 -18.67 -6.72 -4.74
C VAL A 275 -19.61 -5.61 -5.22
N VAL A 276 -19.06 -4.44 -5.54
CA VAL A 276 -19.82 -3.29 -6.05
C VAL A 276 -20.32 -3.58 -7.47
N PRO A 277 -21.58 -3.24 -7.84
CA PRO A 277 -22.16 -3.58 -9.14
C PRO A 277 -21.32 -3.21 -10.38
N GLY A 278 -20.63 -2.06 -10.37
CA GLY A 278 -19.77 -1.63 -11.48
C GLY A 278 -18.43 -2.37 -11.60
N SER A 279 -18.06 -3.15 -10.58
CA SER A 279 -16.80 -3.91 -10.53
C SER A 279 -16.97 -5.42 -10.69
N ARG A 280 -18.21 -5.91 -10.84
CA ARG A 280 -18.52 -7.34 -10.90
C ARG A 280 -17.94 -8.01 -12.14
N GLN A 281 -17.44 -9.23 -11.95
CA GLN A 281 -16.83 -10.03 -13.00
C GLN A 281 -17.86 -10.82 -13.83
N HIS A 282 -17.43 -11.29 -15.00
CA HIS A 282 -18.28 -11.98 -15.98
C HIS A 282 -17.55 -13.19 -16.60
N GLY A 283 -18.31 -14.26 -16.88
CA GLY A 283 -17.82 -15.45 -17.57
C GLY A 283 -16.77 -16.28 -16.79
N ASP A 284 -16.18 -17.26 -17.47
CA ASP A 284 -15.24 -18.22 -16.89
C ASP A 284 -13.94 -17.53 -16.42
N ALA A 285 -13.40 -16.59 -17.22
CA ALA A 285 -12.19 -15.85 -16.88
C ALA A 285 -12.37 -14.95 -15.65
N GLY A 286 -13.53 -14.27 -15.56
CA GLY A 286 -13.87 -13.44 -14.41
C GLY A 286 -14.04 -14.25 -13.13
N LEU A 287 -14.69 -15.42 -13.22
CA LEU A 287 -14.81 -16.35 -12.09
C LEU A 287 -13.44 -16.86 -11.62
N MET A 288 -12.55 -17.18 -12.55
CA MET A 288 -11.18 -17.58 -12.23
C MET A 288 -10.43 -16.49 -11.46
N GLU A 289 -10.56 -15.21 -11.85
CA GLU A 289 -9.89 -14.12 -11.12
C GLU A 289 -10.43 -13.97 -9.69
N VAL A 290 -11.75 -14.09 -9.50
CA VAL A 290 -12.35 -14.10 -8.16
C VAL A 290 -11.84 -15.29 -7.33
N ILE A 291 -11.73 -16.48 -7.92
CA ILE A 291 -11.21 -17.67 -7.23
C ILE A 291 -9.74 -17.47 -6.85
N LYS A 292 -8.91 -16.93 -7.76
CA LYS A 292 -7.51 -16.61 -7.47
C LYS A 292 -7.38 -15.60 -6.34
N GLN A 293 -8.22 -14.57 -6.31
CA GLN A 293 -8.23 -13.56 -5.25
C GLN A 293 -8.66 -14.12 -3.89
N LEU A 294 -9.60 -15.07 -3.88
CA LEU A 294 -10.12 -15.71 -2.66
C LEU A 294 -9.39 -16.99 -2.27
N ALA A 295 -8.45 -17.48 -3.08
CA ALA A 295 -7.75 -18.74 -2.86
C ALA A 295 -7.09 -18.76 -1.47
N GLY A 296 -7.30 -19.84 -0.72
CA GLY A 296 -6.78 -19.97 0.66
C GLY A 296 -7.64 -19.35 1.75
N PHE A 297 -8.78 -18.73 1.43
CA PHE A 297 -9.73 -18.25 2.43
C PHE A 297 -10.79 -19.32 2.74
N ASP A 298 -10.90 -19.72 4.00
CA ASP A 298 -11.86 -20.73 4.43
C ASP A 298 -13.23 -20.11 4.77
N ALA A 299 -14.26 -20.51 4.03
CA ALA A 299 -15.65 -20.11 4.26
C ALA A 299 -16.58 -21.32 4.33
N ALA A 300 -17.75 -21.17 4.96
CA ALA A 300 -18.74 -22.23 5.04
C ALA A 300 -19.14 -22.75 3.64
N ALA A 301 -19.19 -24.07 3.46
CA ALA A 301 -19.56 -24.73 2.21
C ALA A 301 -20.83 -24.14 1.56
N SER A 302 -21.87 -23.93 2.37
CA SER A 302 -23.16 -23.38 1.96
C SER A 302 -23.14 -21.90 1.57
N ALA A 303 -22.10 -21.15 1.91
CA ALA A 303 -21.99 -19.71 1.63
C ALA A 303 -21.30 -19.41 0.29
N TRP A 304 -20.45 -20.30 -0.22
CA TRP A 304 -19.59 -20.04 -1.38
C TRP A 304 -20.36 -19.57 -2.62
N GLU A 305 -21.27 -20.38 -3.16
CA GLU A 305 -22.04 -19.99 -4.34
C GLU A 305 -23.03 -18.85 -4.08
N PRO A 306 -23.97 -18.95 -3.11
CA PRO A 306 -25.04 -17.98 -2.99
C PRO A 306 -24.60 -16.62 -2.43
N GLN A 307 -23.52 -16.57 -1.64
CA GLN A 307 -23.16 -15.38 -0.87
C GLN A 307 -21.80 -14.79 -1.25
N LEU A 308 -20.82 -15.60 -1.64
CA LEU A 308 -19.48 -15.10 -2.01
C LEU A 308 -19.36 -14.89 -3.52
N LEU A 309 -19.55 -15.95 -4.33
CA LEU A 309 -19.36 -15.90 -5.79
C LEU A 309 -20.44 -15.08 -6.48
N ARG A 310 -21.71 -15.31 -6.13
CA ARG A 310 -22.85 -14.59 -6.74
C ARG A 310 -22.81 -13.08 -6.50
N THR A 311 -22.21 -12.63 -5.41
CA THR A 311 -22.09 -11.20 -5.10
C THR A 311 -21.01 -10.52 -5.95
N ARG A 312 -19.99 -11.28 -6.37
CA ARG A 312 -18.83 -10.79 -7.15
C ARG A 312 -19.00 -10.94 -8.66
N MET A 313 -20.03 -11.65 -9.08
CA MET A 313 -20.33 -11.96 -10.48
C MET A 313 -21.66 -11.34 -10.88
N ALA A 314 -21.75 -10.72 -12.06
CA ALA A 314 -23.01 -10.07 -12.48
C ALA A 314 -24.09 -11.09 -12.87
N LYS A 315 -23.70 -12.22 -13.48
CA LYS A 315 -24.58 -13.32 -13.89
C LYS A 315 -23.92 -14.67 -13.56
N TYR A 316 -23.95 -15.03 -12.28
CA TYR A 316 -23.40 -16.30 -11.83
C TYR A 316 -24.36 -17.46 -12.12
N GLU A 317 -23.86 -18.47 -12.82
CA GLU A 317 -24.50 -19.76 -13.04
C GLU A 317 -23.62 -20.88 -12.43
N PRO A 318 -24.19 -21.83 -11.67
CA PRO A 318 -23.46 -22.93 -11.05
C PRO A 318 -22.59 -23.74 -12.04
N GLU A 319 -23.04 -23.84 -13.29
CA GLU A 319 -22.37 -24.56 -14.37
C GLU A 319 -20.99 -23.98 -14.72
N LEU A 320 -20.74 -22.68 -14.46
CA LEU A 320 -19.44 -22.05 -14.68
C LEU A 320 -18.38 -22.66 -13.76
N LEU A 321 -18.72 -22.82 -12.47
CA LEU A 321 -17.81 -23.42 -11.49
C LEU A 321 -17.59 -24.90 -11.80
N ASP A 322 -18.64 -25.63 -12.17
CA ASP A 322 -18.51 -27.04 -12.52
C ASP A 322 -17.60 -27.24 -13.74
N ARG A 323 -17.72 -26.39 -14.76
CA ARG A 323 -16.84 -26.45 -15.94
C ARG A 323 -15.38 -26.23 -15.57
N LEU A 324 -15.09 -25.28 -14.68
CA LEU A 324 -13.74 -24.99 -14.21
C LEU A 324 -13.15 -26.10 -13.32
N CYS A 325 -13.99 -26.77 -12.52
CA CYS A 325 -13.57 -27.93 -11.74
C CYS A 325 -13.31 -29.14 -12.65
N LEU A 326 -14.24 -29.44 -13.57
CA LEU A 326 -14.12 -30.58 -14.49
C LEU A 326 -12.98 -30.44 -15.50
N SER A 327 -12.61 -29.21 -15.87
CA SER A 327 -11.42 -28.94 -16.69
C SER A 327 -10.11 -29.12 -15.90
N GLY A 328 -10.18 -29.29 -14.58
CA GLY A 328 -9.05 -29.49 -13.70
C GLY A 328 -8.28 -28.21 -13.36
N VAL A 329 -8.80 -27.03 -13.72
CA VAL A 329 -8.14 -25.74 -13.42
C VAL A 329 -8.42 -25.29 -11.98
N VAL A 330 -9.62 -25.58 -11.46
CA VAL A 330 -10.03 -25.26 -10.10
C VAL A 330 -10.20 -26.54 -9.28
N SER A 331 -9.73 -26.50 -8.04
CA SER A 331 -10.02 -27.51 -7.02
C SER A 331 -10.73 -26.87 -5.83
N TRP A 332 -11.36 -27.69 -5.01
CA TRP A 332 -12.00 -27.27 -3.77
C TRP A 332 -11.68 -28.27 -2.67
N GLY A 333 -11.69 -27.81 -1.43
CA GLY A 333 -11.40 -28.66 -0.29
C GLY A 333 -11.15 -27.85 0.95
N ARG A 334 -11.14 -28.50 2.10
CA ARG A 334 -10.78 -27.85 3.35
C ARG A 334 -9.26 -27.78 3.47
N LEU A 335 -8.72 -26.57 3.62
CA LEU A 335 -7.29 -26.33 3.73
C LEU A 335 -6.83 -26.25 5.19
N SER A 336 -7.59 -25.58 6.06
CA SER A 336 -7.28 -25.54 7.50
C SER A 336 -7.54 -26.89 8.18
N PRO A 337 -6.70 -27.29 9.15
CA PRO A 337 -6.97 -28.49 9.94
C PRO A 337 -8.31 -28.38 10.67
N HIS A 338 -9.02 -29.49 10.79
CA HIS A 338 -10.23 -29.53 11.61
C HIS A 338 -9.86 -29.23 13.07
N PRO A 339 -10.63 -28.41 13.82
CA PRO A 339 -10.28 -28.03 15.20
C PRO A 339 -10.06 -29.25 16.10
N LYS A 340 -10.88 -30.29 15.97
CA LYS A 340 -10.69 -31.58 16.68
C LYS A 340 -9.38 -32.31 16.35
N LEU A 341 -8.80 -32.07 15.17
CA LEU A 341 -7.51 -32.63 14.77
C LEU A 341 -6.32 -31.75 15.22
N ALA A 342 -6.57 -30.46 15.45
CA ALA A 342 -5.54 -29.50 15.91
C ALA A 342 -5.40 -29.48 17.44
N SER A 343 -6.49 -29.74 18.18
CA SER A 343 -6.50 -29.83 19.64
C SER A 343 -6.13 -31.24 20.08
N GLY A 344 -4.84 -31.47 20.39
CA GLY A 344 -4.40 -32.72 21.01
C GLY A 344 -5.11 -32.96 22.35
N SER A 345 -5.76 -34.12 22.47
CA SER A 345 -6.20 -34.82 23.69
C SER A 345 -7.36 -34.30 24.58
N GLU A 346 -7.83 -33.04 24.52
CA GLU A 346 -8.88 -32.61 25.49
C GLU A 346 -10.35 -32.87 25.07
N MET A 347 -10.61 -33.21 23.81
CA MET A 347 -11.98 -33.45 23.29
C MET A 347 -12.20 -34.94 22.96
N SER A 348 -11.99 -35.82 23.93
CA SER A 348 -12.26 -37.25 23.77
C SER A 348 -13.77 -37.52 23.61
N GLY A 349 -14.16 -38.17 22.51
CA GLY A 349 -15.41 -38.94 22.45
C GLY A 349 -16.45 -38.61 21.37
N ARG A 350 -16.21 -37.67 20.42
CA ARG A 350 -17.18 -37.43 19.31
C ARG A 350 -16.50 -37.32 17.96
N CYS A 351 -16.90 -38.16 17.00
CA CYS A 351 -16.48 -38.14 15.58
C CYS A 351 -16.71 -36.77 14.93
N ILE A 352 -16.07 -36.54 13.78
CA ILE A 352 -16.25 -35.31 13.00
C ILE A 352 -17.68 -35.32 12.46
N THR A 353 -18.49 -34.33 12.84
CA THR A 353 -19.90 -34.28 12.42
C THR A 353 -20.01 -33.50 11.10
N PRO A 354 -20.51 -34.15 10.04
CA PRO A 354 -20.70 -33.52 8.75
C PRO A 354 -21.77 -32.42 8.81
N THR A 355 -21.41 -31.16 8.54
CA THR A 355 -22.36 -30.04 8.43
C THR A 355 -22.09 -29.15 7.22
N SER A 356 -23.12 -28.49 6.69
CA SER A 356 -23.03 -27.49 5.60
C SER A 356 -22.32 -26.18 5.99
N ILE A 357 -21.93 -26.07 7.25
CA ILE A 357 -21.13 -24.95 7.81
C ILE A 357 -19.64 -25.31 7.80
N ALA A 358 -19.27 -26.55 7.44
CA ALA A 358 -17.87 -26.96 7.34
C ALA A 358 -17.09 -25.97 6.45
N PRO A 359 -15.94 -25.45 6.93
CA PRO A 359 -15.13 -24.51 6.17
C PRO A 359 -14.46 -25.25 5.00
N ILE A 360 -14.63 -24.68 3.81
CA ILE A 360 -14.06 -25.14 2.55
C ILE A 360 -13.43 -23.93 1.89
N SER A 361 -12.38 -24.17 1.10
CA SER A 361 -11.77 -23.21 0.21
C SER A 361 -11.95 -23.66 -1.24
N ILE A 362 -12.09 -22.70 -2.16
CA ILE A 362 -12.02 -22.91 -3.61
C ILE A 362 -10.76 -22.21 -4.10
N PHE A 363 -9.94 -22.90 -4.89
CA PHE A 363 -8.61 -22.40 -5.27
C PHE A 363 -8.15 -22.98 -6.64
N PRO A 364 -7.20 -22.31 -7.32
CA PRO A 364 -6.55 -22.88 -8.50
C PRO A 364 -5.85 -24.19 -8.14
N ARG A 365 -6.04 -25.24 -8.94
CA ARG A 365 -5.50 -26.58 -8.64
C ARG A 365 -3.97 -26.57 -8.54
N GLU A 366 -3.30 -25.76 -9.36
CA GLU A 366 -1.84 -25.58 -9.35
C GLU A 366 -1.30 -24.97 -8.05
N GLU A 367 -2.15 -24.28 -7.29
CA GLU A 367 -1.78 -23.62 -6.02
C GLU A 367 -2.02 -24.52 -4.79
N CYS A 368 -2.61 -25.71 -4.97
CA CYS A 368 -3.05 -26.59 -3.90
C CYS A 368 -1.94 -26.92 -2.89
N ASP A 369 -0.75 -27.31 -3.35
CA ASP A 369 0.33 -27.80 -2.48
C ASP A 369 0.81 -26.73 -1.49
N TRP A 370 1.04 -25.50 -1.97
CA TRP A 370 1.54 -24.43 -1.11
C TRP A 370 0.43 -23.85 -0.24
N LEU A 371 -0.82 -23.81 -0.71
CA LEU A 371 -1.97 -23.40 0.10
C LEU A 371 -2.20 -24.35 1.27
N LEU A 372 -2.11 -25.66 1.02
CA LEU A 372 -2.14 -26.66 2.08
C LEU A 372 -0.99 -26.47 3.07
N ALA A 373 0.24 -26.24 2.59
CA ALA A 373 1.38 -25.98 3.46
C ALA A 373 1.24 -24.68 4.29
N ALA A 374 0.64 -23.62 3.74
CA ALA A 374 0.51 -22.31 4.41
C ALA A 374 -0.53 -22.32 5.54
N LEU A 375 -1.56 -23.16 5.41
CA LEU A 375 -2.69 -23.25 6.34
C LEU A 375 -2.53 -24.41 7.33
N HIS A 376 -1.65 -25.36 7.04
CA HIS A 376 -1.31 -26.43 7.96
C HIS A 376 -0.12 -26.02 8.83
N ARG A 377 -0.40 -25.73 10.10
CA ARG A 377 0.66 -25.69 11.13
C ARG A 377 1.25 -27.10 11.22
N ASP A 378 2.55 -27.26 11.47
CA ASP A 378 3.23 -28.56 11.67
C ASP A 378 2.66 -29.33 12.88
N VAL A 379 1.43 -29.82 12.77
CA VAL A 379 0.78 -30.73 13.72
C VAL A 379 1.10 -32.18 13.35
N ALA A 380 1.75 -32.40 12.20
CA ALA A 380 2.17 -33.70 11.70
C ALA A 380 3.28 -34.38 12.54
N ALA A 381 3.82 -33.73 13.58
CA ALA A 381 4.93 -34.28 14.37
C ALA A 381 4.58 -34.76 15.79
N VAL A 382 3.40 -34.44 16.37
CA VAL A 382 3.17 -34.72 17.82
C VAL A 382 1.74 -35.20 18.19
N GLY A 383 0.82 -35.38 17.24
CA GLY A 383 -0.55 -35.81 17.54
C GLY A 383 -0.79 -37.32 17.42
N PRO A 384 -1.77 -37.90 18.16
CA PRO A 384 -2.29 -39.23 17.83
C PRO A 384 -2.82 -39.22 16.40
N ASP A 385 -2.74 -40.37 15.74
CA ASP A 385 -3.10 -40.53 14.34
C ASP A 385 -4.48 -39.89 14.04
N PRO A 386 -4.57 -38.82 13.22
CA PRO A 386 -5.82 -38.08 12.98
C PRO A 386 -6.95 -38.97 12.43
N PHE A 387 -6.59 -40.18 11.98
CA PHE A 387 -7.51 -41.18 11.45
C PHE A 387 -8.30 -41.92 12.52
N THR A 388 -7.86 -41.93 13.78
CA THR A 388 -8.60 -42.55 14.90
C THR A 388 -9.91 -41.83 15.24
N LEU A 389 -10.06 -40.58 14.82
CA LEU A 389 -11.24 -39.75 15.07
C LEU A 389 -12.32 -39.84 13.96
N LEU A 390 -12.04 -40.59 12.89
CA LEU A 390 -12.95 -40.82 11.77
C LEU A 390 -13.84 -42.06 12.02
N SER A 391 -15.03 -42.09 11.44
CA SER A 391 -15.85 -43.31 11.40
C SER A 391 -15.15 -44.46 10.65
N SER A 392 -15.55 -45.71 10.93
CA SER A 392 -15.04 -46.89 10.22
C SER A 392 -15.28 -46.81 8.71
N VAL A 393 -16.45 -46.33 8.31
CA VAL A 393 -16.80 -46.12 6.89
C VAL A 393 -15.87 -45.09 6.24
N ALA A 394 -15.61 -43.96 6.90
CA ALA A 394 -14.67 -42.96 6.40
C ALA A 394 -13.23 -43.50 6.30
N GLN A 395 -12.80 -44.34 7.25
CA GLN A 395 -11.50 -45.00 7.19
C GLN A 395 -11.40 -46.00 6.03
N ASP A 396 -12.44 -46.80 5.79
CA ASP A 396 -12.51 -47.73 4.65
C ASP A 396 -12.46 -47.00 3.30
N LEU A 397 -13.24 -45.92 3.17
CA LEU A 397 -13.25 -45.09 1.95
C LEU A 397 -11.89 -44.46 1.67
N ARG A 398 -11.23 -43.93 2.71
CA ARG A 398 -9.87 -43.39 2.57
C ARG A 398 -8.88 -44.48 2.14
N ARG A 399 -8.94 -45.67 2.74
CA ARG A 399 -8.09 -46.82 2.35
C ARG A 399 -8.33 -47.20 0.89
N ALA A 400 -9.59 -47.25 0.45
CA ALA A 400 -9.93 -47.53 -0.94
C ALA A 400 -9.34 -46.48 -1.90
N LEU A 401 -9.49 -45.18 -1.58
CA LEU A 401 -8.92 -44.08 -2.38
C LEU A 401 -7.38 -44.08 -2.38
N GLN A 402 -6.74 -44.49 -1.29
CA GLN A 402 -5.28 -44.59 -1.20
C GLN A 402 -4.74 -45.76 -2.04
N GLN A 403 -5.46 -46.87 -2.13
CA GLN A 403 -5.04 -48.06 -2.86
C GLN A 403 -5.37 -48.00 -4.36
N GLN A 404 -6.57 -47.52 -4.70
CA GLN A 404 -7.08 -47.51 -6.08
C GLN A 404 -6.97 -46.15 -6.78
N GLY A 405 -6.64 -45.10 -6.02
CA GLY A 405 -6.59 -43.74 -6.54
C GLY A 405 -7.98 -43.13 -6.73
N ALA A 406 -8.06 -42.12 -7.61
CA ALA A 406 -9.28 -41.36 -7.84
C ALA A 406 -10.40 -42.24 -8.41
N SER A 407 -11.52 -42.35 -7.69
CA SER A 407 -12.58 -43.33 -7.97
C SER A 407 -13.96 -42.66 -8.07
N PHE A 408 -14.86 -43.18 -8.90
CA PHE A 408 -16.25 -42.67 -8.92
C PHE A 408 -17.02 -43.12 -7.67
N PHE A 409 -18.09 -42.40 -7.35
CA PHE A 409 -18.95 -42.73 -6.20
C PHE A 409 -19.49 -44.17 -6.25
N THR A 410 -19.92 -44.63 -7.43
CA THR A 410 -20.43 -45.99 -7.65
C THR A 410 -19.37 -47.05 -7.41
N ASP A 411 -18.11 -46.75 -7.77
CA ASP A 411 -16.99 -47.66 -7.56
C ASP A 411 -16.67 -47.76 -6.07
N LEU A 412 -16.68 -46.63 -5.34
CA LEU A 412 -16.48 -46.61 -3.89
C LEU A 412 -17.53 -47.44 -3.15
N VAL A 413 -18.81 -47.34 -3.55
CA VAL A 413 -19.89 -48.18 -3.00
C VAL A 413 -19.59 -49.66 -3.25
N ARG A 414 -19.17 -50.02 -4.47
CA ARG A 414 -18.86 -51.41 -4.84
C ARG A 414 -17.62 -51.97 -4.13
N ILE A 415 -16.57 -51.18 -4.00
CA ILE A 415 -15.28 -51.59 -3.40
C ILE A 415 -15.41 -51.75 -1.89
N THR A 416 -16.10 -50.82 -1.23
CA THR A 416 -16.23 -50.82 0.23
C THR A 416 -17.39 -51.68 0.73
N ASN A 417 -18.34 -52.04 -0.14
CA ASN A 417 -19.53 -52.82 0.19
C ASN A 417 -20.42 -52.18 1.27
N HIS A 418 -20.38 -50.85 1.38
CA HIS A 418 -21.22 -50.03 2.27
C HIS A 418 -22.48 -49.54 1.55
N LEU A 419 -23.52 -49.15 2.29
CA LEU A 419 -24.73 -48.57 1.68
C LEU A 419 -24.41 -47.21 1.05
N PRO A 420 -25.09 -46.80 -0.04
CA PRO A 420 -24.85 -45.49 -0.67
C PRO A 420 -24.95 -44.30 0.30
N SER A 421 -25.89 -44.32 1.24
CA SER A 421 -26.04 -43.28 2.27
C SER A 421 -24.88 -43.25 3.28
N GLU A 422 -24.30 -44.41 3.60
CA GLU A 422 -23.14 -44.51 4.49
C GLU A 422 -21.89 -43.97 3.78
N VAL A 423 -21.74 -44.28 2.49
CA VAL A 423 -20.66 -43.73 1.66
C VAL A 423 -20.78 -42.21 1.52
N GLU A 424 -22.00 -41.69 1.35
CA GLU A 424 -22.24 -40.24 1.34
C GLU A 424 -21.82 -39.57 2.65
N GLN A 425 -22.24 -40.14 3.77
CA GLN A 425 -21.91 -39.62 5.10
C GLN A 425 -20.40 -39.69 5.37
N GLY A 426 -19.76 -40.81 5.00
CA GLY A 426 -18.32 -40.99 5.13
C GLY A 426 -17.52 -40.03 4.25
N LEU A 427 -17.95 -39.80 3.01
CA LEU A 427 -17.34 -38.80 2.12
C LEU A 427 -17.49 -37.39 2.68
N TRP A 428 -18.65 -37.03 3.23
CA TRP A 428 -18.82 -35.72 3.86
C TRP A 428 -17.95 -35.56 5.11
N GLU A 429 -17.81 -36.61 5.93
CA GLU A 429 -16.89 -36.62 7.06
C GLU A 429 -15.44 -36.39 6.60
N LEU A 430 -14.99 -37.07 5.53
CA LEU A 430 -13.66 -36.90 4.94
C LEU A 430 -13.44 -35.50 4.35
N VAL A 431 -14.46 -34.91 3.71
CA VAL A 431 -14.45 -33.52 3.23
C VAL A 431 -14.33 -32.55 4.41
N ALA A 432 -15.15 -32.74 5.46
CA ALA A 432 -15.12 -31.91 6.67
C ALA A 432 -13.78 -32.02 7.41
N ALA A 433 -13.10 -33.16 7.31
CA ALA A 433 -11.74 -33.39 7.81
C ALA A 433 -10.63 -32.81 6.91
N GLY A 434 -10.93 -32.43 5.66
CA GLY A 434 -9.95 -31.92 4.70
C GLY A 434 -9.04 -32.99 4.09
N LEU A 435 -9.56 -34.21 3.93
CA LEU A 435 -8.78 -35.35 3.42
C LEU A 435 -9.11 -35.69 1.96
N VAL A 436 -10.29 -35.32 1.49
CA VAL A 436 -10.83 -35.71 0.17
C VAL A 436 -11.37 -34.49 -0.57
N THR A 437 -11.27 -34.54 -1.89
CA THR A 437 -11.86 -33.60 -2.86
C THR A 437 -12.53 -34.37 -4.00
N ALA A 438 -13.25 -33.69 -4.90
CA ALA A 438 -13.80 -34.27 -6.11
C ALA A 438 -13.63 -33.37 -7.33
N ASP A 439 -13.59 -33.97 -8.52
CA ASP A 439 -13.41 -33.27 -9.81
C ASP A 439 -14.51 -32.22 -10.10
N GLY A 440 -15.68 -32.30 -9.46
CA GLY A 440 -16.80 -31.38 -9.67
C GLY A 440 -17.35 -30.83 -8.36
N PHE A 441 -17.74 -29.56 -8.34
CA PHE A 441 -18.38 -28.93 -7.17
C PHE A 441 -19.80 -29.44 -6.95
N ASP A 442 -20.46 -29.94 -7.99
CA ASP A 442 -21.77 -30.61 -7.88
C ASP A 442 -21.80 -31.78 -6.87
N ASN A 443 -20.67 -32.48 -6.70
CA ASN A 443 -20.52 -33.51 -5.67
C ASN A 443 -20.75 -32.96 -4.26
N LEU A 444 -20.20 -31.78 -3.97
CA LEU A 444 -20.39 -31.09 -2.69
C LEU A 444 -21.83 -30.58 -2.56
N ARG A 445 -22.41 -30.03 -3.63
CA ARG A 445 -23.82 -29.59 -3.63
C ARG A 445 -24.77 -30.73 -3.28
N ALA A 446 -24.51 -31.90 -3.84
CA ALA A 446 -25.33 -33.07 -3.64
C ALA A 446 -25.23 -33.65 -2.22
N LEU A 447 -24.08 -33.49 -1.56
CA LEU A 447 -23.94 -33.87 -0.15
C LEU A 447 -24.52 -32.80 0.82
N MET A 448 -24.57 -31.51 0.43
CA MET A 448 -25.28 -30.48 1.20
C MET A 448 -26.80 -30.64 1.17
N ASP A 449 -27.33 -31.05 0.01
CA ASP A 449 -28.75 -31.24 -0.24
C ASP A 449 -29.00 -32.64 -0.84
N PRO A 450 -29.12 -33.68 0.01
CA PRO A 450 -29.32 -35.06 -0.43
C PRO A 450 -30.59 -35.29 -1.26
N HIS A 451 -31.57 -34.37 -1.19
CA HIS A 451 -32.79 -34.47 -2.01
C HIS A 451 -32.51 -34.24 -3.50
N ARG A 452 -31.43 -33.51 -3.85
CA ARG A 452 -31.00 -33.32 -5.26
C ARG A 452 -30.64 -34.63 -5.96
N ARG A 453 -30.05 -35.60 -5.26
CA ARG A 453 -29.73 -36.92 -5.84
C ARG A 453 -30.96 -37.81 -5.99
N ARG A 454 -31.90 -37.70 -5.05
CA ARG A 454 -33.14 -38.50 -5.04
C ARG A 454 -34.19 -38.02 -6.05
N ALA A 455 -33.96 -36.88 -6.72
CA ALA A 455 -34.89 -36.25 -7.67
C ALA A 455 -36.28 -35.95 -7.05
N GLU A 456 -36.34 -35.83 -5.72
CA GLU A 456 -37.53 -35.51 -4.94
C GLU A 456 -37.68 -33.97 -4.87
N GLY A 457 -38.31 -33.36 -5.89
CA GLY A 457 -38.49 -31.90 -5.97
C GLY A 457 -39.26 -31.43 -7.21
N GLY A 458 -39.63 -30.13 -7.25
CA GLY A 458 -40.45 -29.52 -8.31
C GLY A 458 -39.89 -29.68 -9.73
N GLU A 459 -40.71 -29.48 -10.77
CA GLU A 459 -40.53 -29.98 -12.16
C GLU A 459 -39.14 -29.82 -12.81
N ARG A 460 -38.31 -28.84 -12.42
CA ARG A 460 -36.92 -28.66 -12.90
C ARG A 460 -35.86 -29.52 -12.17
N ALA A 461 -36.18 -30.06 -10.99
CA ALA A 461 -35.33 -30.91 -10.15
C ALA A 461 -35.58 -32.43 -10.33
N ARG A 462 -36.52 -32.81 -11.20
CA ARG A 462 -36.96 -34.20 -11.43
C ARG A 462 -35.97 -35.10 -12.20
N ARG A 463 -34.81 -34.60 -12.63
CA ARG A 463 -33.78 -35.44 -13.26
C ARG A 463 -32.73 -35.80 -12.21
N PRO A 464 -32.55 -37.09 -11.86
CA PRO A 464 -31.41 -37.48 -11.03
C PRO A 464 -30.13 -37.08 -11.76
N ARG A 465 -29.46 -36.03 -11.29
CA ARG A 465 -28.14 -35.67 -11.76
C ARG A 465 -27.17 -36.57 -11.00
N HIS A 466 -26.57 -37.54 -11.70
CA HIS A 466 -25.38 -38.17 -11.18
C HIS A 466 -24.33 -37.07 -11.08
N ALA A 467 -23.90 -36.74 -9.86
CA ALA A 467 -22.82 -35.79 -9.66
C ALA A 467 -21.60 -36.33 -10.41
N ALA A 468 -21.18 -35.60 -11.44
CA ALA A 468 -20.10 -36.03 -12.31
C ALA A 468 -18.75 -35.83 -11.60
N GLY A 469 -17.80 -36.72 -11.89
CA GLY A 469 -16.42 -36.60 -11.41
C GLY A 469 -16.01 -37.68 -10.41
N ARG A 470 -14.70 -37.84 -10.26
CA ARG A 470 -14.09 -38.80 -9.35
C ARG A 470 -13.80 -38.13 -8.01
N TRP A 471 -13.83 -38.92 -6.95
CA TRP A 471 -13.34 -38.56 -5.63
C TRP A 471 -11.88 -38.92 -5.52
N SER A 472 -11.07 -38.04 -4.94
CA SER A 472 -9.63 -38.24 -4.76
C SER A 472 -9.17 -37.71 -3.41
N LEU A 473 -8.02 -38.21 -2.94
CA LEU A 473 -7.38 -37.63 -1.77
C LEU A 473 -6.92 -36.20 -2.09
N LEU A 474 -7.13 -35.29 -1.15
CA LEU A 474 -6.71 -33.88 -1.27
C LEU A 474 -5.19 -33.74 -1.08
N ARG A 475 -4.59 -34.63 -0.27
CA ARG A 475 -3.14 -34.73 -0.08
C ARG A 475 -2.62 -35.95 -0.81
N SER A 476 -1.70 -35.75 -1.74
CA SER A 476 -0.86 -36.84 -2.23
C SER A 476 0.34 -37.00 -1.30
N ALA A 477 0.82 -38.22 -1.10
CA ALA A 477 1.97 -38.52 -0.24
C ALA A 477 3.28 -37.87 -0.73
N GLU A 478 3.29 -37.33 -1.96
CA GLU A 478 4.45 -36.77 -2.67
C GLU A 478 4.42 -35.24 -2.80
N SER A 479 3.66 -34.50 -1.97
CA SER A 479 3.71 -33.03 -2.01
C SER A 479 5.12 -32.56 -1.69
N GLY A 480 5.80 -31.98 -2.69
CA GLY A 480 7.19 -31.58 -2.62
C GLY A 480 7.48 -30.61 -1.47
N HIS A 481 8.65 -30.75 -0.86
CA HIS A 481 9.12 -29.86 0.21
C HIS A 481 9.30 -28.44 -0.34
N LEU A 482 8.29 -27.59 -0.17
CA LEU A 482 8.44 -26.15 -0.33
C LEU A 482 9.34 -25.65 0.80
N THR A 483 10.33 -24.83 0.44
CA THR A 483 11.13 -24.15 1.46
C THR A 483 10.26 -23.16 2.22
N ALA A 484 10.51 -22.98 3.52
CA ALA A 484 9.76 -22.04 4.35
C ALA A 484 9.78 -20.61 3.77
N VAL A 485 10.87 -20.23 3.10
CA VAL A 485 11.01 -18.92 2.42
C VAL A 485 10.02 -18.78 1.26
N GLY A 486 9.93 -19.79 0.37
CA GLY A 486 8.99 -19.75 -0.76
C GLY A 486 7.52 -19.77 -0.31
N LEU A 487 7.23 -20.37 0.85
CA LEU A 487 5.89 -20.38 1.43
C LEU A 487 5.47 -18.99 1.94
N CYS A 488 6.35 -18.30 2.66
CA CYS A 488 6.11 -16.94 3.14
C CYS A 488 5.88 -15.97 1.99
N GLU A 489 6.67 -16.07 0.92
CA GLU A 489 6.54 -15.25 -0.28
C GLU A 489 5.18 -15.43 -0.96
N ARG A 490 4.79 -16.68 -1.26
CA ARG A 490 3.48 -16.95 -1.88
C ARG A 490 2.31 -16.49 -1.02
N THR A 491 2.41 -16.69 0.29
CA THR A 491 1.38 -16.23 1.24
C THR A 491 1.29 -14.70 1.28
N ALA A 492 2.44 -14.02 1.29
CA ALA A 492 2.52 -12.57 1.26
C ALA A 492 1.86 -11.99 -0.01
N HIS A 493 2.15 -12.58 -1.18
CA HIS A 493 1.49 -12.23 -2.45
C HIS A 493 -0.01 -12.49 -2.41
N GLN A 494 -0.46 -13.62 -1.86
CA GLN A 494 -1.88 -13.94 -1.81
C GLN A 494 -2.68 -12.96 -0.96
N LEU A 495 -2.13 -12.55 0.19
CA LEU A 495 -2.74 -11.52 1.03
C LEU A 495 -2.79 -10.15 0.33
N LEU A 496 -1.73 -9.77 -0.37
CA LEU A 496 -1.70 -8.53 -1.15
C LEU A 496 -2.70 -8.57 -2.31
N ARG A 497 -2.84 -9.71 -3.00
CA ARG A 497 -3.84 -9.89 -4.05
C ARG A 497 -5.26 -9.73 -3.50
N ARG A 498 -5.53 -10.29 -2.31
CA ARG A 498 -6.85 -10.28 -1.70
C ARG A 498 -7.25 -8.91 -1.16
N TYR A 499 -6.35 -8.21 -0.47
CA TYR A 499 -6.67 -6.96 0.24
C TYR A 499 -6.11 -5.70 -0.41
N GLY A 500 -5.13 -5.82 -1.32
CA GLY A 500 -4.42 -4.69 -1.91
C GLY A 500 -3.44 -4.02 -0.95
N VAL A 501 -3.92 -3.68 0.26
CA VAL A 501 -3.13 -3.18 1.40
C VAL A 501 -3.23 -4.17 2.54
N VAL A 502 -2.07 -4.56 3.10
CA VAL A 502 -1.96 -5.55 4.17
C VAL A 502 -1.31 -4.91 5.40
N PHE A 503 -1.92 -5.17 6.55
CA PHE A 503 -1.40 -4.81 7.88
C PHE A 503 -1.85 -5.87 8.90
N ARG A 504 -1.20 -5.86 10.07
CA ARG A 504 -1.34 -6.90 11.10
C ARG A 504 -2.78 -7.29 11.42
N ASP A 505 -3.66 -6.30 11.63
CA ASP A 505 -5.01 -6.57 12.14
C ASP A 505 -5.90 -7.32 11.14
N LEU A 506 -5.63 -7.21 9.83
CA LEU A 506 -6.35 -7.98 8.80
C LEU A 506 -6.16 -9.49 8.95
N LEU A 507 -5.02 -9.92 9.48
CA LEU A 507 -4.77 -11.35 9.74
C LEU A 507 -5.73 -11.95 10.77
N ALA A 508 -6.41 -11.13 11.59
CA ALA A 508 -7.42 -11.64 12.51
C ALA A 508 -8.60 -12.32 11.81
N ARG A 509 -8.79 -12.05 10.51
CA ARG A 509 -9.81 -12.68 9.67
C ARG A 509 -9.30 -13.95 8.96
N GLU A 510 -7.99 -14.15 8.91
CA GLU A 510 -7.33 -15.21 8.16
C GLU A 510 -7.07 -16.45 9.01
N SER A 511 -7.14 -17.63 8.37
CA SER A 511 -6.80 -18.92 8.98
C SER A 511 -5.34 -19.32 8.79
N ILE A 512 -4.51 -18.41 8.26
CA ILE A 512 -3.10 -18.64 7.90
C ILE A 512 -2.28 -19.01 9.14
N ALA A 513 -1.38 -19.98 9.00
CA ALA A 513 -0.56 -20.48 10.11
C ALA A 513 0.67 -19.59 10.41
N LEU A 514 1.11 -18.78 9.43
CA LEU A 514 2.27 -17.90 9.52
C LEU A 514 2.07 -16.72 10.47
N SER A 515 3.13 -16.33 11.17
CA SER A 515 3.10 -15.17 12.05
C SER A 515 3.24 -13.85 11.26
N TRP A 516 2.70 -12.76 11.80
CA TRP A 516 2.92 -11.42 11.23
C TRP A 516 4.40 -11.07 11.12
N ARG A 517 5.25 -11.57 12.04
CA ARG A 517 6.69 -11.33 12.03
C ARG A 517 7.35 -11.90 10.78
N ASP A 518 6.96 -13.11 10.38
CA ASP A 518 7.53 -13.78 9.20
C ASP A 518 7.09 -13.05 7.91
N LEU A 519 5.81 -12.66 7.85
CA LEU A 519 5.26 -11.87 6.75
C LEU A 519 5.89 -10.48 6.66
N LEU A 520 6.15 -9.82 7.79
CA LEU A 520 6.80 -8.51 7.84
C LEU A 520 8.21 -8.54 7.23
N VAL A 521 9.01 -9.56 7.55
CA VAL A 521 10.34 -9.73 6.95
C VAL A 521 10.22 -9.91 5.44
N GLN A 522 9.26 -10.71 4.98
CA GLN A 522 9.04 -10.92 3.56
C GLN A 522 8.55 -9.65 2.85
N TYR A 523 7.62 -8.91 3.43
CA TYR A 523 7.13 -7.64 2.85
C TYR A 523 8.24 -6.59 2.77
N ARG A 524 9.13 -6.52 3.77
CA ARG A 524 10.33 -5.68 3.69
C ARG A 524 11.25 -6.12 2.54
N ARG A 525 11.41 -7.42 2.29
CA ARG A 525 12.17 -7.93 1.13
C ARG A 525 11.53 -7.54 -0.20
N MET A 526 10.22 -7.72 -0.32
CA MET A 526 9.46 -7.32 -1.51
C MET A 526 9.49 -5.80 -1.71
N GLU A 527 9.52 -5.02 -0.63
CA GLU A 527 9.68 -3.56 -0.69
C GLU A 527 11.08 -3.19 -1.18
N MET A 528 12.13 -3.87 -0.68
CA MET A 528 13.50 -3.69 -1.15
C MET A 528 13.64 -4.05 -2.64
N ALA A 529 12.90 -5.06 -3.13
CA ALA A 529 12.81 -5.41 -4.54
C ALA A 529 11.93 -4.43 -5.37
N GLY A 530 11.24 -3.50 -4.71
CA GLY A 530 10.36 -2.51 -5.34
C GLY A 530 9.00 -3.06 -5.78
N GLU A 531 8.63 -4.27 -5.38
CA GLU A 531 7.35 -4.91 -5.72
C GLU A 531 6.18 -4.31 -4.96
N VAL A 532 6.40 -3.98 -3.68
CA VAL A 532 5.39 -3.45 -2.76
C VAL A 532 5.88 -2.16 -2.13
N ARG A 533 4.95 -1.39 -1.57
CA ARG A 533 5.23 -0.12 -0.91
C ARG A 533 4.96 -0.27 0.58
N GLY A 534 5.96 -0.03 1.43
CA GLY A 534 5.77 0.10 2.87
C GLY A 534 5.36 1.53 3.23
N GLY A 535 4.44 1.70 4.17
CA GLY A 535 3.98 3.02 4.60
C GLY A 535 2.80 2.96 5.57
N ARG A 536 2.14 4.12 5.75
CA ARG A 536 0.86 4.22 6.45
C ARG A 536 -0.20 4.66 5.46
N PHE A 537 -0.98 3.71 4.96
CA PHE A 537 -1.99 3.97 3.93
C PHE A 537 -3.40 4.05 4.51
N VAL A 538 -3.66 3.42 5.65
CA VAL A 538 -4.95 3.42 6.34
C VAL A 538 -4.75 3.97 7.75
N SER A 539 -5.55 4.97 8.11
CA SER A 539 -5.52 5.62 9.42
C SER A 539 -6.24 4.78 10.48
N GLY A 540 -5.83 4.94 11.75
CA GLY A 540 -6.45 4.25 12.90
C GLY A 540 -5.84 2.89 13.25
N PHE A 541 -4.84 2.42 12.51
CA PHE A 541 -4.14 1.15 12.76
C PHE A 541 -2.66 1.38 13.07
N THR A 542 -2.10 0.54 13.94
CA THR A 542 -0.70 0.62 14.35
C THR A 542 0.17 -0.34 13.53
N GLY A 543 1.45 0.03 13.38
CA GLY A 543 2.45 -0.77 12.68
C GLY A 543 2.61 -0.42 11.19
N GLU A 544 3.61 -1.06 10.57
CA GLU A 544 3.90 -0.94 9.13
C GLU A 544 2.78 -1.57 8.29
N GLN A 545 2.43 -0.91 7.18
CA GLN A 545 1.45 -1.40 6.21
C GLN A 545 2.14 -1.54 4.85
N PHE A 546 1.73 -2.53 4.07
CA PHE A 546 2.30 -2.80 2.76
C PHE A 546 1.23 -2.86 1.69
N ALA A 547 1.46 -2.20 0.56
CA ALA A 547 0.48 -2.10 -0.51
C ALA A 547 1.09 -2.41 -1.88
N LEU A 548 0.29 -3.01 -2.77
CA LEU A 548 0.61 -3.07 -4.18
C LEU A 548 0.52 -1.68 -4.83
N PRO A 549 1.40 -1.31 -5.79
CA PRO A 549 1.31 -0.04 -6.50
C PRO A 549 -0.06 0.20 -7.15
N GLU A 550 -0.65 -0.86 -7.71
CA GLU A 550 -1.99 -0.83 -8.32
C GLU A 550 -3.09 -0.54 -7.29
N ALA A 551 -2.97 -1.11 -6.08
CA ALA A 551 -3.91 -0.86 -4.98
C ALA A 551 -3.84 0.60 -4.50
N LEU A 552 -2.64 1.18 -4.45
CA LEU A 552 -2.47 2.61 -4.16
C LEU A 552 -3.08 3.50 -5.24
N GLY A 553 -2.91 3.13 -6.51
CA GLY A 553 -3.60 3.78 -7.63
C GLY A 553 -5.12 3.77 -7.45
N GLY A 554 -5.69 2.63 -7.07
CA GLY A 554 -7.11 2.47 -6.77
C GLY A 554 -7.59 3.34 -5.59
N LEU A 555 -6.84 3.36 -4.49
CA LEU A 555 -7.14 4.22 -3.33
C LEU A 555 -7.11 5.71 -3.70
N ARG A 556 -6.10 6.14 -4.46
CA ARG A 556 -5.98 7.53 -4.96
C ARG A 556 -7.14 7.88 -5.90
N ALA A 557 -7.53 6.98 -6.81
CA ALA A 557 -8.64 7.19 -7.73
C ALA A 557 -9.98 7.34 -6.98
N LEU A 558 -10.20 6.54 -5.93
CA LEU A 558 -11.41 6.61 -5.11
C LEU A 558 -11.52 7.95 -4.36
N ARG A 559 -10.38 8.48 -3.88
CA ARG A 559 -10.32 9.81 -3.26
C ARG A 559 -10.63 10.93 -4.25
N LYS A 560 -10.05 10.88 -5.47
CA LYS A 560 -10.28 11.89 -6.52
C LYS A 560 -11.70 11.88 -7.08
N SER A 561 -12.26 10.68 -7.23
CA SER A 561 -13.62 10.50 -7.73
C SER A 561 -14.69 11.03 -6.76
N GLY A 562 -14.33 11.24 -5.50
CA GLY A 562 -15.28 11.65 -4.48
C GLY A 562 -16.42 10.64 -4.31
N ASN A 563 -17.43 11.03 -3.55
CA ASN A 563 -18.57 10.20 -3.15
C ASN A 563 -19.58 9.93 -4.30
N LEU A 564 -19.13 9.67 -5.54
CA LEU A 564 -20.00 9.42 -6.70
C LEU A 564 -20.91 8.17 -6.55
N SER A 565 -20.59 7.28 -5.60
CA SER A 565 -21.42 6.11 -5.22
C SER A 565 -22.07 6.25 -3.84
N ALA A 566 -22.17 7.47 -3.31
CA ALA A 566 -22.72 7.73 -1.99
C ALA A 566 -24.14 7.14 -1.85
N GLY A 567 -24.31 6.31 -0.84
CA GLY A 567 -25.60 5.80 -0.43
C GLY A 567 -26.05 4.45 -0.97
N VAL A 568 -25.24 3.75 -1.79
CA VAL A 568 -25.55 2.36 -2.16
C VAL A 568 -25.32 1.44 -0.96
N GLU A 569 -26.37 0.76 -0.52
CA GLU A 569 -26.29 -0.27 0.51
C GLU A 569 -25.84 -1.60 -0.10
N VAL A 570 -24.75 -2.15 0.41
CA VAL A 570 -24.18 -3.42 -0.02
C VAL A 570 -24.38 -4.44 1.10
N LYS A 571 -25.11 -5.51 0.79
CA LYS A 571 -25.30 -6.66 1.68
C LYS A 571 -24.15 -7.66 1.51
N ILE A 572 -23.43 -7.93 2.58
CA ILE A 572 -22.30 -8.88 2.63
C ILE A 572 -22.61 -9.98 3.64
N SER A 573 -22.22 -11.22 3.35
CA SER A 573 -22.32 -12.33 4.31
C SER A 573 -21.24 -12.21 5.40
N ALA A 574 -21.57 -12.62 6.62
CA ALA A 574 -20.56 -12.72 7.67
C ALA A 574 -19.48 -13.78 7.38
N CYS A 575 -19.73 -14.72 6.47
CA CYS A 575 -18.73 -15.67 5.98
C CYS A 575 -17.75 -15.07 4.98
N ASP A 576 -17.98 -13.85 4.49
CA ASP A 576 -17.11 -13.20 3.50
C ASP A 576 -15.80 -12.70 4.14
N PRO A 577 -14.67 -12.63 3.41
CA PRO A 577 -13.45 -11.98 3.89
C PRO A 577 -13.65 -10.50 4.22
N LEU A 578 -14.61 -9.82 3.59
CA LEU A 578 -14.94 -8.42 3.87
C LEU A 578 -15.70 -8.21 5.18
N ASN A 579 -16.01 -9.27 5.93
CA ASN A 579 -16.49 -9.15 7.31
C ASN A 579 -15.34 -8.69 8.23
N LEU A 580 -15.08 -7.38 8.21
CA LEU A 580 -14.06 -6.71 9.02
C LEU A 580 -14.68 -5.89 10.17
N ALA A 581 -15.92 -6.19 10.55
CA ALA A 581 -16.59 -5.61 11.72
C ALA A 581 -15.88 -6.04 13.01
N GLY A 582 -15.52 -5.06 13.86
CA GLY A 582 -14.73 -5.30 15.08
C GLY A 582 -13.27 -5.70 14.81
N ILE A 583 -12.78 -5.47 13.59
CA ILE A 583 -11.38 -5.60 13.20
C ILE A 583 -10.90 -4.27 12.64
N VAL A 584 -11.42 -3.88 11.47
CA VAL A 584 -11.13 -2.61 10.80
C VAL A 584 -12.24 -1.59 11.07
N LEU A 585 -13.49 -2.05 11.02
CA LEU A 585 -14.63 -1.20 11.32
C LEU A 585 -14.95 -1.23 12.81
N PRO A 586 -15.38 -0.11 13.41
CA PRO A 586 -15.79 -0.07 14.80
C PRO A 586 -17.02 -0.95 15.03
N GLY A 587 -17.16 -1.48 16.25
CA GLY A 587 -18.30 -2.31 16.67
C GLY A 587 -17.89 -3.72 17.11
N PRO A 588 -18.87 -4.56 17.52
CA PRO A 588 -18.61 -5.93 17.93
C PRO A 588 -18.24 -6.81 16.73
N ARG A 589 -17.42 -7.83 16.99
CA ARG A 589 -17.10 -8.85 15.97
C ARG A 589 -18.33 -9.69 15.63
N ILE A 590 -18.60 -9.85 14.35
CA ILE A 590 -19.74 -10.62 13.86
C ILE A 590 -19.28 -12.04 13.52
N PRO A 591 -19.86 -13.08 14.14
CA PRO A 591 -19.51 -14.47 13.86
C PRO A 591 -19.76 -14.84 12.40
N ALA A 592 -18.81 -15.56 11.81
CA ALA A 592 -18.80 -15.96 10.40
C ALA A 592 -19.73 -17.16 10.11
N VAL A 593 -21.03 -16.95 10.34
CA VAL A 593 -22.08 -17.95 10.13
C VAL A 593 -22.91 -17.56 8.90
N PRO A 594 -23.31 -18.51 8.01
CA PRO A 594 -24.03 -18.20 6.77
C PRO A 594 -25.35 -17.46 6.94
N THR A 595 -25.96 -17.51 8.13
CA THR A 595 -27.20 -16.81 8.45
C THR A 595 -27.00 -15.33 8.76
N ASN A 596 -25.76 -14.92 9.05
CA ASN A 596 -25.45 -13.57 9.49
C ASN A 596 -25.03 -12.71 8.30
N PHE A 597 -25.49 -11.45 8.29
CA PHE A 597 -25.18 -10.50 7.22
C PHE A 597 -24.82 -9.12 7.78
N LEU A 598 -24.00 -8.41 7.02
CA LEU A 598 -23.65 -7.01 7.22
C LEU A 598 -24.27 -6.19 6.09
N ILE A 599 -24.86 -5.06 6.43
CA ILE A 599 -25.28 -4.05 5.45
C ILE A 599 -24.32 -2.87 5.60
N LEU A 600 -23.48 -2.70 4.60
CA LEU A 600 -22.52 -1.62 4.51
C LEU A 600 -23.11 -0.49 3.66
N LYS A 601 -23.01 0.73 4.15
CA LYS A 601 -23.26 1.94 3.37
C LYS A 601 -22.00 2.76 3.46
N ASP A 602 -21.43 3.14 2.32
CA ASP A 602 -20.30 4.07 2.32
C ASP A 602 -19.07 3.55 3.12
N GLY A 603 -18.89 2.22 3.16
CA GLY A 603 -17.81 1.57 3.90
C GLY A 603 -18.04 1.48 5.42
N ILE A 604 -19.22 1.87 5.92
CA ILE A 604 -19.59 1.80 7.33
C ILE A 604 -20.69 0.74 7.53
N VAL A 605 -20.64 -0.02 8.62
CA VAL A 605 -21.71 -0.96 9.00
C VAL A 605 -22.91 -0.16 9.49
N VAL A 606 -24.03 -0.22 8.77
CA VAL A 606 -25.28 0.45 9.16
C VAL A 606 -26.19 -0.52 9.91
N ARG A 607 -26.24 -1.78 9.47
CA ARG A 607 -27.05 -2.84 10.09
C ARG A 607 -26.32 -4.16 10.08
N THR A 608 -26.57 -4.94 11.12
CA THR A 608 -26.19 -6.35 11.17
C THR A 608 -27.45 -7.19 11.35
N VAL A 609 -27.48 -8.33 10.67
CA VAL A 609 -28.55 -9.32 10.80
C VAL A 609 -27.93 -10.56 11.41
N ILE A 610 -28.33 -10.93 12.63
CA ILE A 610 -27.79 -12.10 13.34
C ILE A 610 -28.93 -13.12 13.55
N GLY A 611 -28.70 -14.36 13.12
CA GLY A 611 -29.65 -15.47 13.27
C GLY A 611 -30.87 -15.44 12.34
N ARG A 612 -31.72 -16.49 12.41
CA ARG A 612 -32.93 -16.64 11.57
C ARG A 612 -34.09 -15.71 11.96
N GLN A 613 -34.09 -15.18 13.19
CA GLN A 613 -35.13 -14.28 13.69
C GLN A 613 -34.80 -12.80 13.53
N GLY A 614 -33.65 -12.45 12.93
CA GLY A 614 -33.38 -11.10 12.46
C GLY A 614 -33.43 -10.04 13.56
N GLU A 615 -32.75 -10.25 14.68
CA GLU A 615 -32.40 -9.13 15.55
C GLU A 615 -31.55 -8.16 14.71
N THR A 616 -32.18 -7.06 14.30
CA THR A 616 -31.56 -6.04 13.47
C THR A 616 -30.94 -5.04 14.43
N ALA A 617 -29.64 -5.18 14.71
CA ALA A 617 -28.93 -4.15 15.43
C ALA A 617 -28.63 -2.99 14.45
N LEU A 618 -29.35 -1.88 14.62
CA LEU A 618 -29.04 -0.62 13.96
C LEU A 618 -27.81 -0.02 14.63
N PHE A 619 -26.73 0.15 13.86
CA PHE A 619 -25.60 0.97 14.29
C PHE A 619 -25.66 2.28 13.48
N ALA A 620 -26.42 3.26 13.98
CA ALA A 620 -26.35 4.61 13.46
C ALA A 620 -26.60 5.65 14.56
N GLN A 621 -25.53 6.41 14.85
CA GLN A 621 -25.51 7.77 15.41
C GLN A 621 -26.13 8.01 16.79
N GLU A 622 -25.37 7.72 17.87
CA GLU A 622 -25.59 8.42 19.15
C GLU A 622 -24.35 8.46 20.06
N GLN A 623 -23.12 8.66 19.54
CA GLN A 623 -21.93 8.87 20.41
C GLN A 623 -20.91 9.90 19.93
N VAL A 624 -21.28 10.81 19.02
CA VAL A 624 -20.44 11.99 18.70
C VAL A 624 -20.95 13.28 19.37
N GLY A 625 -22.16 13.30 19.93
CA GLY A 625 -22.74 14.50 20.57
C GLY A 625 -22.62 14.59 22.10
N ALA A 626 -22.40 13.50 22.83
CA ALA A 626 -22.57 13.48 24.29
C ALA A 626 -21.28 13.70 25.12
N ARG A 627 -20.09 13.71 24.51
CA ARG A 627 -18.82 13.95 25.23
C ARG A 627 -18.31 15.40 25.17
N ALA A 628 -19.02 16.32 24.51
CA ALA A 628 -18.59 17.72 24.36
C ALA A 628 -19.33 18.72 25.27
N VAL A 629 -20.29 18.28 26.11
CA VAL A 629 -21.13 19.20 26.92
C VAL A 629 -21.00 19.02 28.44
N GLN A 630 -20.15 18.10 28.92
CA GLN A 630 -19.94 17.91 30.37
C GLN A 630 -18.47 18.03 30.79
N GLN A 631 -17.80 19.14 30.43
CA GLN A 631 -16.67 19.67 31.21
C GLN A 631 -16.56 21.19 31.04
N ARG A 632 -17.27 21.94 31.89
CA ARG A 632 -16.93 23.24 32.50
C ARG A 632 -18.16 23.72 33.31
N PRO A 633 -18.00 24.43 34.44
CA PRO A 633 -16.82 25.16 34.89
C PRO A 633 -15.80 24.32 35.66
#